data_AF-A0A8D0KLS3-F1
#
_entry.id   AF-A0A8D0KLS3-F1
#
_cell.length_a   1.000
_cell.length_b   1.000
_cell.length_c   1.000
_cell.angle_alpha   90.00
_cell.angle_beta   90.00
_cell.angle_gamma   90.00
#
_symmetry.space_group_name_H-M   'P 1'
#
loop_
_entity.id
_entity.type
_entity.pdbx_description
1 polymer ?
#
loop_
_entity_poly.entity_id
_entity_poly.type
_entity_poly.pdbx_seq_one_letter_code
_entity_poly.pdbx_strand_id
1 'polypeptide(L)'
;MWVNPEEVLLANALWITERANPYFILQRRKGHGGDGGLLVGTLDVVLDSSARVAPYRILYQAPDSMIYWTIACGCSRKEITEHWEWLEQNLLQTLSIFENENDINTFVRGKIQGIIAEYNKINGIKEDDDTEKFKEAIVKFHKLFGMPEEEKLVNYYSCSYWKGKVPRQGWMYLSINHLCFYSFLMGREAKLVIRWVDITQLEKNATLLLPDVIKVSTRSSQHFFSVFLNINETFKLMEQLANIAMRQLLDNEGFEQDRSLPRLKKKSPKKVSALKRDLDARAKSERYRALFRLPKDEKLDGHTDCTLWTPFNKMHILGQMFVSTNYICFTSKEENLCSLIIPLREVTIVEKADSSSVLPSPLSISTKNRMTFLFANLKDRDFLVQRISDFLQQTTSKIYSEKEISGSYNSSDDEVYSRTSSILSSSPQRSLSSEADGERQFNLNGNSIPTVTQALMTMYRRRSPEEFNPKLAKEFLKEQAWKIHFAEYGQGICMYRTERTRDLVLKGIPESMRGELWLLLSGAINEMATHAGYYEDLVEKSMGKYNLATEEIERDLHRSLPEHPAFQNEMGIAALRRVLTAYAFRNPNIGYCQAMNIVTSVLLLYAKEEEAFWLLVALCERMLPDYYNTRVVGALVDQGVFEELARDYVPQLYDCMQDLGVISTISLSWFLTLFLSVMPFESAVVVVDCFFYEGIKVIFQLALAVLDANVDKLLNCKDDGEAMTVLGR
;
A
#
# COMPACT_ATOMS: atom_id res chain seq x y z
N MET A 1 25.50 28.40 13.65
CA MET A 1 24.06 28.40 14.01
C MET A 1 23.87 28.61 15.51
N TRP A 2 22.87 29.40 15.91
CA TRP A 2 22.39 29.50 17.30
C TRP A 2 21.70 28.20 17.73
N VAL A 3 21.85 27.80 19.00
CA VAL A 3 21.19 26.59 19.54
C VAL A 3 20.43 26.93 20.80
N ASN A 4 19.37 26.15 21.08
CA ASN A 4 18.69 26.27 22.36
C ASN A 4 19.69 26.05 23.50
N PRO A 5 19.72 26.92 24.54
CA PRO A 5 20.64 26.77 25.65
C PRO A 5 20.54 25.39 26.29
N GLU A 6 21.58 24.58 26.12
CA GLU A 6 21.69 23.22 26.68
C GLU A 6 22.89 23.16 27.63
N GLU A 7 22.66 22.60 28.82
CA GLU A 7 23.63 22.53 29.92
C GLU A 7 24.81 21.61 29.58
N VAL A 8 26.03 22.03 29.94
CA VAL A 8 27.27 21.30 29.70
C VAL A 8 28.01 21.09 31.01
N LEU A 9 28.18 19.83 31.40
CA LEU A 9 28.83 19.44 32.67
C LEU A 9 30.38 19.49 32.60
N LEU A 10 30.97 19.41 31.41
CA LEU A 10 32.43 19.39 31.20
C LEU A 10 32.86 20.29 30.03
N ALA A 11 33.06 21.58 30.31
CA ALA A 11 33.38 22.57 29.27
C ALA A 11 34.73 22.35 28.56
N ASN A 12 35.75 21.79 29.24
CA ASN A 12 37.15 21.84 28.73
C ASN A 12 37.78 20.48 28.37
N ALA A 13 37.12 19.35 28.64
CA ALA A 13 37.74 18.02 28.48
C ALA A 13 38.20 17.75 27.03
N LEU A 14 37.32 18.03 26.05
CA LEU A 14 37.50 17.75 24.62
C LEU A 14 37.72 19.02 23.76
N TRP A 15 37.87 20.17 24.40
CA TRP A 15 37.78 21.48 23.75
C TRP A 15 38.97 22.36 24.14
N ILE A 16 39.31 23.28 23.24
CA ILE A 16 40.34 24.31 23.38
C ILE A 16 39.62 25.64 23.29
N THR A 17 39.75 26.47 24.31
CA THR A 17 39.24 27.85 24.29
C THR A 17 40.08 28.68 23.32
N GLU A 18 39.44 29.28 22.30
CA GLU A 18 40.12 30.22 21.39
C GLU A 18 39.92 31.67 21.83
N ARG A 19 38.74 32.00 22.38
CA ARG A 19 38.40 33.33 22.90
C ARG A 19 37.49 33.19 24.12
N ALA A 20 37.60 34.13 25.06
CA ALA A 20 36.71 34.21 26.20
C ALA A 20 36.53 35.68 26.61
N ASN A 21 35.34 36.00 27.11
CA ASN A 21 35.00 37.25 27.78
C ASN A 21 34.24 36.88 29.08
N PRO A 22 33.83 37.86 29.92
CA PRO A 22 33.22 37.56 31.22
C PRO A 22 31.97 36.66 31.19
N TYR A 23 31.28 36.56 30.04
CA TYR A 23 30.02 35.81 29.92
C TYR A 23 30.06 34.69 28.89
N PHE A 24 30.99 34.73 27.92
CA PHE A 24 31.00 33.85 26.76
C PHE A 24 32.37 33.24 26.52
N ILE A 25 32.39 31.98 26.07
CA ILE A 25 33.60 31.23 25.77
C ILE A 25 33.47 30.58 24.40
N LEU A 26 34.30 30.99 23.45
CA LEU A 26 34.41 30.36 22.13
C LEU A 26 35.44 29.24 22.20
N GLN A 27 34.99 28.05 21.86
CA GLN A 27 35.80 26.84 21.92
C GLN A 27 35.87 26.14 20.56
N ARG A 28 37.03 25.55 20.30
CA ARG A 28 37.30 24.66 19.17
C ARG A 28 37.60 23.25 19.70
N ARG A 29 37.16 22.23 18.99
CA ARG A 29 37.41 20.83 19.39
C ARG A 29 38.90 20.48 19.26
N LYS A 30 39.46 19.77 20.24
CA LYS A 30 40.83 19.23 20.19
C LYS A 30 40.99 18.37 18.94
N GLY A 31 42.05 18.59 18.15
CA GLY A 31 42.33 17.87 16.90
C GLY A 31 41.78 18.49 15.59
N HIS A 32 41.06 19.62 15.64
CA HIS A 32 40.60 20.32 14.43
C HIS A 32 41.53 21.50 14.08
N GLY A 33 42.40 21.43 13.07
CA GLY A 33 43.16 22.61 12.59
C GLY A 33 44.62 22.80 13.08
N GLY A 34 45.31 21.72 13.48
CA GLY A 34 46.77 21.73 13.71
C GLY A 34 47.21 21.58 15.17
N ASP A 35 48.19 20.69 15.33
CA ASP A 35 48.97 20.21 16.49
C ASP A 35 48.29 19.56 17.72
N GLY A 36 48.65 18.28 17.89
CA GLY A 36 48.85 17.61 19.19
C GLY A 36 47.61 17.17 19.97
N GLY A 37 47.32 15.87 19.99
CA GLY A 37 46.43 15.28 21.01
C GLY A 37 45.85 13.91 20.66
N LEU A 38 46.65 12.87 20.87
CA LEU A 38 46.26 11.46 20.90
C LEU A 38 45.30 11.19 22.10
N LEU A 39 44.42 10.19 21.95
CA LEU A 39 43.52 9.57 22.95
C LEU A 39 42.26 10.35 23.39
N VAL A 40 41.13 10.14 22.70
CA VAL A 40 39.80 9.87 23.33
C VAL A 40 38.97 9.00 22.36
N GLY A 41 39.13 7.68 22.44
CA GLY A 41 38.44 6.72 21.56
C GLY A 41 37.18 6.10 22.15
N THR A 42 36.79 6.41 23.39
CA THR A 42 35.81 5.55 24.09
C THR A 42 34.92 6.26 25.11
N LEU A 43 35.06 7.57 25.35
CA LEU A 43 34.21 8.30 26.31
C LEU A 43 33.02 9.04 25.67
N ASP A 44 32.96 9.12 24.34
CA ASP A 44 31.97 9.91 23.56
C ASP A 44 30.53 9.35 23.63
N VAL A 45 30.32 8.18 24.25
CA VAL A 45 29.00 7.53 24.32
C VAL A 45 28.13 8.09 25.45
N VAL A 46 28.71 8.65 26.53
CA VAL A 46 27.97 8.84 27.79
C VAL A 46 27.75 10.31 28.19
N LEU A 47 28.52 11.29 27.70
CA LEU A 47 28.50 12.65 28.28
C LEU A 47 28.50 13.77 27.23
N ASP A 48 27.40 13.92 26.48
CA ASP A 48 26.79 15.22 26.09
C ASP A 48 25.71 14.98 25.03
N SER A 49 24.49 15.51 25.21
CA SER A 49 23.30 15.14 24.43
C SER A 49 22.88 16.16 23.35
N SER A 50 23.73 17.14 23.05
CA SER A 50 23.36 18.32 22.28
C SER A 50 24.41 18.85 21.30
N ALA A 51 25.69 18.90 21.71
CA ALA A 51 26.78 19.50 20.94
C ALA A 51 27.41 18.58 19.87
N ARG A 52 26.68 17.58 19.38
CA ARG A 52 27.25 16.56 18.50
C ARG A 52 27.34 17.10 17.07
N VAL A 53 28.58 17.28 16.59
CA VAL A 53 29.07 17.33 15.17
C VAL A 53 29.72 18.65 14.71
N ALA A 54 29.51 19.80 15.37
CA ALA A 54 30.19 21.04 14.97
C ALA A 54 31.61 21.18 15.59
N PRO A 55 32.67 21.52 14.83
CA PRO A 55 34.03 21.70 15.36
C PRO A 55 34.22 22.92 16.25
N TYR A 56 33.28 23.87 16.24
CA TYR A 56 33.29 25.06 17.07
C TYR A 56 32.00 25.23 17.86
N ARG A 57 32.08 25.79 19.07
CA ARG A 57 30.93 26.16 19.91
C ARG A 57 31.18 27.45 20.68
N ILE A 58 30.10 28.12 21.09
CA ILE A 58 30.12 29.21 22.06
C ILE A 58 29.32 28.76 23.28
N LEU A 59 29.96 28.84 24.44
CA LEU A 59 29.35 28.63 25.74
C LEU A 59 29.00 29.97 26.37
N TYR A 60 27.89 30.01 27.09
CA TYR A 60 27.52 31.06 28.02
C TYR A 60 27.76 30.57 29.46
N GLN A 61 28.29 31.46 30.30
CA GLN A 61 28.53 31.25 31.72
C GLN A 61 28.21 32.57 32.44
N ALA A 62 27.34 32.55 33.45
CA ALA A 62 27.19 33.70 34.33
C ALA A 62 28.46 33.84 35.21
N PRO A 63 28.82 35.06 35.64
CA PRO A 63 29.89 35.27 36.63
C PRO A 63 29.64 34.33 37.83
N ASP A 64 30.68 33.68 38.33
CA ASP A 64 30.66 32.74 39.47
C ASP A 64 29.82 31.44 39.31
N SER A 65 29.13 31.23 38.19
CA SER A 65 28.40 29.98 37.93
C SER A 65 29.31 28.85 37.49
N MET A 66 29.18 27.67 38.09
CA MET A 66 29.88 26.44 37.66
C MET A 66 29.23 25.76 36.43
N ILE A 67 28.10 26.31 35.95
CA ILE A 67 27.28 25.71 34.90
C ILE A 67 27.50 26.46 33.58
N TYR A 68 27.79 25.70 32.53
CA TYR A 68 27.94 26.23 31.18
C TYR A 68 26.73 25.88 30.33
N TRP A 69 26.35 26.78 29.43
CA TRP A 69 25.27 26.57 28.49
C TRP A 69 25.78 26.72 27.06
N THR A 70 25.58 25.72 26.20
CA THR A 70 25.89 25.89 24.77
C THR A 70 24.82 26.77 24.14
N ILE A 71 25.22 27.88 23.51
CA ILE A 71 24.29 28.84 22.89
C ILE A 71 24.49 28.99 21.38
N ALA A 72 25.64 28.58 20.84
CA ALA A 72 25.88 28.52 19.41
C ALA A 72 26.89 27.42 19.04
N CYS A 73 26.76 26.88 17.83
CA CYS A 73 27.65 25.87 17.26
C CYS A 73 27.98 26.24 15.80
N GLY A 74 29.20 26.00 15.33
CA GLY A 74 29.63 26.40 13.98
C GLY A 74 30.40 25.31 13.24
N CYS A 75 30.09 25.11 11.96
CA CYS A 75 30.78 24.13 11.10
C CYS A 75 32.14 24.65 10.59
N SER A 76 32.37 25.97 10.68
CA SER A 76 33.62 26.62 10.29
C SER A 76 33.99 27.71 11.28
N ARG A 77 35.28 28.08 11.29
CA ARG A 77 35.77 29.19 12.12
C ARG A 77 35.04 30.49 11.80
N LYS A 78 34.89 30.79 10.51
CA LYS A 78 34.22 32.00 10.01
C LYS A 78 32.80 32.12 10.59
N GLU A 79 31.99 31.06 10.46
CA GLU A 79 30.61 31.04 10.95
C GLU A 79 30.52 31.29 12.46
N ILE A 80 31.37 30.63 13.27
CA ILE A 80 31.29 30.79 14.72
C ILE A 80 31.79 32.18 15.16
N THR A 81 32.73 32.78 14.41
CA THR A 81 33.24 34.13 14.68
C THR A 81 32.16 35.18 14.43
N GLU A 82 31.32 35.04 13.41
CA GLU A 82 30.19 35.93 13.19
C GLU A 82 29.20 35.93 14.37
N HIS A 83 28.93 34.75 14.96
CA HIS A 83 28.10 34.66 16.17
C HIS A 83 28.77 35.28 17.40
N TRP A 84 30.09 35.10 17.54
CA TRP A 84 30.87 35.71 18.62
C TRP A 84 30.81 37.23 18.57
N GLU A 85 31.09 37.81 17.40
CA GLU A 85 31.06 39.26 17.18
C GLU A 85 29.68 39.84 17.47
N TRP A 86 28.61 39.12 17.09
CA TRP A 86 27.25 39.52 17.41
C TRP A 86 27.02 39.59 18.94
N LEU A 87 27.47 38.58 19.70
CA LEU A 87 27.32 38.56 21.17
C LEU A 87 28.06 39.73 21.82
N GLU A 88 29.29 40.01 21.37
CA GLU A 88 30.10 41.10 21.90
C GLU A 88 29.45 42.46 21.65
N GLN A 89 28.98 42.69 20.42
CA GLN A 89 28.39 43.96 20.04
C GLN A 89 27.00 44.19 20.66
N ASN A 90 26.20 43.13 20.83
CA ASN A 90 24.78 43.28 21.15
C ASN A 90 24.42 42.91 22.59
N LEU A 91 25.23 42.11 23.28
CA LEU A 91 24.91 41.67 24.64
C LEU A 91 25.94 42.09 25.69
N LEU A 92 27.23 42.15 25.37
CA LEU A 92 28.27 42.30 26.40
C LEU A 92 28.08 43.53 27.29
N GLN A 93 27.78 44.70 26.70
CA GLN A 93 27.53 45.92 27.44
C GLN A 93 26.25 45.82 28.29
N THR A 94 25.18 45.26 27.75
CA THR A 94 23.91 45.09 28.46
C THR A 94 24.04 44.13 29.64
N LEU A 95 24.80 43.04 29.49
CA LEU A 95 25.00 42.06 30.55
C LEU A 95 25.73 42.66 31.76
N SER A 96 26.63 43.62 31.52
CA SER A 96 27.36 44.31 32.60
C SER A 96 26.49 45.25 33.45
N ILE A 97 25.27 45.57 33.02
CA ILE A 97 24.32 46.43 33.74
C ILE A 97 23.54 45.63 34.82
N PHE A 98 23.41 44.32 34.64
CA PHE A 98 22.64 43.49 35.56
C PHE A 98 23.42 43.22 36.85
N GLU A 99 22.77 43.43 37.98
CA GLU A 99 23.33 43.16 39.32
C GLU A 99 23.04 41.73 39.81
N ASN A 100 22.09 41.02 39.18
CA ASN A 100 21.60 39.71 39.59
C ASN A 100 21.81 38.65 38.50
N GLU A 101 22.54 37.59 38.83
CA GLU A 101 22.83 36.47 37.92
C GLU A 101 21.58 35.77 37.36
N ASN A 102 20.50 35.66 38.13
CA ASN A 102 19.26 35.04 37.66
C ASN A 102 18.61 35.86 36.53
N ASP A 103 18.75 37.18 36.59
CA ASP A 103 18.23 38.09 35.58
C ASP A 103 19.10 38.02 34.30
N ILE A 104 20.43 37.91 34.46
CA ILE A 104 21.37 37.67 33.36
C ILE A 104 21.04 36.35 32.66
N ASN A 105 20.86 35.27 33.42
CA ASN A 105 20.51 33.95 32.90
C ASN A 105 19.18 33.98 32.13
N THR A 106 18.16 34.62 32.69
CA THR A 106 16.84 34.73 32.06
C THR A 106 16.92 35.58 30.79
N PHE A 107 17.63 36.70 30.83
CA PHE A 107 17.82 37.59 29.69
C PHE A 107 18.57 36.93 28.54
N VAL A 108 19.72 36.30 28.81
CA VAL A 108 20.52 35.62 27.77
C VAL A 108 19.71 34.49 27.16
N ARG A 109 19.08 33.63 27.96
CA ARG A 109 18.26 32.53 27.44
C ARG A 109 17.10 33.05 26.59
N GLY A 110 16.38 34.06 27.06
CA GLY A 110 15.28 34.68 26.33
C GLY A 110 15.74 35.33 25.03
N LYS A 111 16.89 36.01 25.02
CA LYS A 111 17.43 36.66 23.82
C LYS A 111 17.89 35.65 22.78
N ILE A 112 18.61 34.61 23.19
CA ILE A 112 19.04 33.52 22.30
C ILE A 112 17.82 32.81 21.69
N GLN A 113 16.79 32.53 22.51
CA GLN A 113 15.53 31.97 22.02
C GLN A 113 14.81 32.90 21.02
N GLY A 114 14.81 34.20 21.28
CA GLY A 114 14.25 35.20 20.36
C GLY A 114 14.99 35.26 19.02
N ILE A 115 16.32 35.16 19.03
CA ILE A 115 17.14 35.11 17.80
C ILE A 115 16.82 33.84 17.00
N ILE A 116 16.68 32.70 17.67
CA ILE A 116 16.27 31.43 17.03
C ILE A 116 14.89 31.59 16.39
N ALA A 117 13.93 32.18 17.10
CA ALA A 117 12.58 32.41 16.60
C ALA A 117 12.55 33.32 15.36
N GLU A 118 13.30 34.43 15.36
CA GLU A 118 13.37 35.35 14.22
C GLU A 118 14.09 34.72 13.02
N TYR A 119 15.16 33.95 13.26
CA TYR A 119 15.84 33.18 12.22
C TYR A 119 14.91 32.15 11.55
N ASN A 120 14.08 31.46 12.34
CA ASN A 120 13.09 30.51 11.83
C ASN A 120 11.99 31.21 11.02
N LYS A 121 11.58 32.42 11.42
CA LYS A 121 10.57 33.23 10.73
C LYS A 121 11.07 33.77 9.39
N ILE A 122 12.31 34.27 9.32
CA ILE A 122 12.92 34.81 8.09
C ILE A 122 13.11 33.72 7.04
N ASN A 123 13.43 32.49 7.45
CA ASN A 123 13.61 31.35 6.54
C ASN A 123 12.31 30.67 6.10
N GLY A 124 11.14 31.27 6.37
CA GLY A 124 9.86 30.76 5.87
C GLY A 124 9.49 29.37 6.39
N ILE A 125 10.05 28.93 7.51
CA ILE A 125 9.69 27.65 8.14
C ILE A 125 8.27 27.81 8.66
N LYS A 126 7.28 27.38 7.86
CA LYS A 126 5.87 27.28 8.27
C LYS A 126 5.79 26.53 9.59
N GLU A 127 4.77 26.81 10.40
CA GLU A 127 4.40 25.97 11.54
C GLU A 127 4.02 24.56 11.05
N ASP A 128 5.04 23.79 10.69
CA ASP A 128 4.93 22.38 10.40
C ASP A 128 4.87 21.64 11.74
N ASP A 129 4.20 20.50 11.71
CA ASP A 129 3.93 19.64 12.86
C ASP A 129 5.25 19.12 13.49
N ASP A 130 6.38 19.30 12.79
CA ASP A 130 7.70 18.80 13.15
C ASP A 130 8.32 19.46 14.39
N THR A 131 9.03 18.65 15.16
CA THR A 131 9.77 19.11 16.35
C THR A 131 10.93 20.04 15.96
N GLU A 132 11.29 20.98 16.84
CA GLU A 132 12.44 21.89 16.63
C GLU A 132 13.75 21.14 16.33
N LYS A 133 14.00 20.01 17.01
CA LYS A 133 15.18 19.16 16.74
C LYS A 133 15.19 18.57 15.32
N PHE A 134 14.01 18.34 14.74
CA PHE A 134 13.90 17.87 13.35
C PHE A 134 14.13 19.02 12.36
N LYS A 135 13.59 20.22 12.64
CA LYS A 135 13.84 21.44 11.84
C LYS A 135 15.33 21.76 11.76
N GLU A 136 16.06 21.66 12.87
CA GLU A 136 17.53 21.80 12.87
C GLU A 136 18.22 20.76 11.98
N ALA A 137 17.74 19.52 11.98
CA ALA A 137 18.27 18.46 11.13
C ALA A 137 18.01 18.71 9.65
N ILE A 138 16.85 19.30 9.29
CA ILE A 138 16.52 19.73 7.92
C ILE A 138 17.55 20.78 7.45
N VAL A 139 17.80 21.82 8.25
CA VAL A 139 18.76 22.88 7.87
C VAL A 139 20.17 22.29 7.73
N LYS A 140 20.58 21.40 8.65
CA LYS A 140 21.86 20.68 8.56
C LYS A 140 21.93 19.84 7.28
N PHE A 141 20.88 19.11 6.94
CA PHE A 141 20.83 18.28 5.74
C PHE A 141 21.05 19.13 4.47
N HIS A 142 20.28 20.20 4.29
CA HIS A 142 20.44 21.08 3.13
C HIS A 142 21.84 21.69 3.04
N LYS A 143 22.36 22.22 4.16
CA LYS A 143 23.69 22.84 4.20
C LYS A 143 24.82 21.84 4.00
N LEU A 144 24.76 20.66 4.64
CA LEU A 144 25.82 19.65 4.56
C LEU A 144 25.90 19.03 3.17
N PHE A 145 24.76 18.78 2.54
CA PHE A 145 24.70 18.07 1.26
C PHE A 145 24.56 18.98 0.04
N GLY A 146 24.25 20.27 0.22
CA GLY A 146 23.96 21.19 -0.88
C GLY A 146 22.66 20.83 -1.58
N MET A 147 21.67 20.36 -0.80
CA MET A 147 20.39 19.90 -1.33
C MET A 147 19.48 21.08 -1.65
N PRO A 148 18.68 20.98 -2.72
CA PRO A 148 17.70 22.01 -3.07
C PRO A 148 16.52 21.98 -2.09
N GLU A 149 15.79 23.08 -1.94
CA GLU A 149 14.70 23.21 -0.95
C GLU A 149 13.53 22.24 -1.21
N GLU A 150 13.38 21.79 -2.45
CA GLU A 150 12.38 20.79 -2.85
C GLU A 150 12.70 19.39 -2.30
N GLU A 151 13.96 19.11 -1.95
CA GLU A 151 14.40 17.82 -1.43
C GLU A 151 14.02 17.67 0.05
N LYS A 152 12.84 17.11 0.29
CA LYS A 152 12.32 16.97 1.66
C LYS A 152 12.99 15.84 2.43
N LEU A 153 13.57 16.17 3.59
CA LEU A 153 14.08 15.20 4.56
C LEU A 153 12.92 14.42 5.19
N VAL A 154 12.98 13.10 5.11
CA VAL A 154 11.97 12.19 5.68
C VAL A 154 12.35 11.82 7.11
N ASN A 155 13.56 11.30 7.33
CA ASN A 155 14.05 11.04 8.68
C ASN A 155 15.59 10.99 8.73
N TYR A 156 16.16 10.99 9.93
CA TYR A 156 17.59 10.81 10.13
C TYR A 156 17.90 9.82 11.27
N TYR A 157 18.97 9.06 11.11
CA TYR A 157 19.38 7.98 12.02
C TYR A 157 20.86 8.09 12.35
N SER A 158 21.22 7.81 13.60
CA SER A 158 22.63 7.62 13.94
C SER A 158 23.06 6.20 13.53
N CYS A 159 24.20 6.11 12.86
CA CYS A 159 24.76 4.84 12.42
C CYS A 159 26.27 4.96 12.20
N SER A 160 26.91 3.84 11.87
CA SER A 160 28.30 3.79 11.42
C SER A 160 28.37 3.39 9.95
N TYR A 161 29.12 4.15 9.16
CA TYR A 161 29.43 3.81 7.76
C TYR A 161 30.81 3.17 7.65
N TRP A 162 30.90 2.02 7.00
CA TRP A 162 32.14 1.27 6.84
C TRP A 162 32.81 1.63 5.52
N LYS A 163 34.02 2.20 5.59
CA LYS A 163 34.90 2.39 4.43
C LYS A 163 36.14 1.51 4.62
N GLY A 164 36.10 0.29 4.07
CA GLY A 164 37.07 -0.76 4.38
C GLY A 164 36.84 -1.32 5.79
N LYS A 165 37.90 -1.51 6.57
CA LYS A 165 37.83 -2.06 7.94
C LYS A 165 37.57 -1.02 9.03
N VAL A 166 37.40 0.25 8.68
CA VAL A 166 37.28 1.35 9.66
C VAL A 166 35.85 1.89 9.66
N PRO A 167 35.10 1.75 10.77
CA PRO A 167 33.78 2.36 10.91
C PRO A 167 33.91 3.86 11.14
N ARG A 168 33.08 4.63 10.46
CA ARG A 168 32.94 6.08 10.65
C ARG A 168 31.58 6.34 11.26
N GLN A 169 31.54 6.72 12.53
CA GLN A 169 30.29 7.04 13.21
C GLN A 169 29.74 8.38 12.73
N GLY A 170 28.46 8.43 12.40
CA GLY A 170 27.83 9.62 11.85
C GLY A 170 26.31 9.55 11.83
N TRP A 171 25.74 10.30 10.89
CA TRP A 171 24.32 10.44 10.69
C TRP A 171 23.95 10.11 9.26
N MET A 172 22.96 9.23 9.12
CA MET A 172 22.27 8.95 7.87
C MET A 172 21.03 9.84 7.80
N TYR A 173 20.85 10.50 6.67
CA TYR A 173 19.70 11.34 6.33
C TYR A 173 18.99 10.68 5.15
N LEU A 174 17.72 10.35 5.33
CA LEU A 174 16.89 9.76 4.30
C LEU A 174 15.88 10.82 3.86
N SER A 175 15.96 11.23 2.60
CA SER A 175 15.03 12.15 1.95
C SER A 175 14.22 11.41 0.88
N ILE A 176 13.29 12.10 0.22
CA ILE A 176 12.42 11.49 -0.81
C ILE A 176 13.24 10.84 -1.93
N ASN A 177 14.31 11.49 -2.40
CA ASN A 177 15.07 11.02 -3.56
C ASN A 177 16.48 10.51 -3.21
N HIS A 178 16.99 10.78 -2.00
CA HIS A 178 18.37 10.49 -1.63
C HIS A 178 18.53 9.78 -0.28
N LEU A 179 19.53 8.91 -0.24
CA LEU A 179 20.21 8.46 0.95
C LEU A 179 21.51 9.26 1.10
N CYS A 180 21.64 9.97 2.21
CA CYS A 180 22.83 10.76 2.51
C CYS A 180 23.47 10.31 3.82
N PHE A 181 24.80 10.35 3.91
CA PHE A 181 25.52 10.07 5.15
C PHE A 181 26.61 11.11 5.38
N TYR A 182 26.70 11.56 6.63
CA TYR A 182 27.72 12.51 7.09
C TYR A 182 28.41 12.02 8.37
N SER A 183 29.74 12.07 8.38
CA SER A 183 30.56 11.87 9.57
C SER A 183 31.74 12.83 9.54
N PHE A 184 32.08 13.37 10.72
CA PHE A 184 33.30 14.12 10.93
C PHE A 184 33.99 13.57 12.18
N LEU A 185 35.03 12.78 12.00
CA LEU A 185 35.77 12.13 13.10
C LEU A 185 37.28 12.26 12.87
N MET A 186 38.02 12.67 13.90
CA MET A 186 39.48 12.84 13.84
C MET A 186 39.96 13.72 12.67
N GLY A 187 39.26 14.83 12.41
CA GLY A 187 39.59 15.75 11.31
C GLY A 187 39.33 15.19 9.91
N ARG A 188 38.78 13.97 9.79
CA ARG A 188 38.43 13.35 8.52
C ARG A 188 36.93 13.45 8.31
N GLU A 189 36.56 14.13 7.24
CA GLU A 189 35.18 14.19 6.77
C GLU A 189 34.86 12.94 5.93
N ALA A 190 33.64 12.43 6.11
CA ALA A 190 33.04 11.41 5.28
C ALA A 190 31.65 11.89 4.87
N LYS A 191 31.48 12.08 3.57
CA LYS A 191 30.22 12.49 2.97
C LYS A 191 29.86 11.50 1.88
N LEU A 192 28.60 11.06 1.85
CA LEU A 192 28.05 10.13 0.88
C LEU A 192 26.66 10.61 0.49
N VAL A 193 26.35 10.57 -0.81
CA VAL A 193 25.04 10.89 -1.38
C VAL A 193 24.78 9.82 -2.43
N ILE A 194 23.68 9.10 -2.29
CA ILE A 194 23.23 8.05 -3.21
C ILE A 194 21.78 8.36 -3.54
N ARG A 195 21.43 8.41 -4.82
CA ARG A 195 20.02 8.51 -5.22
C ARG A 195 19.37 7.15 -5.06
N TRP A 196 18.11 7.09 -4.61
CA TRP A 196 17.39 5.82 -4.48
C TRP A 196 17.34 5.04 -5.81
N VAL A 197 17.21 5.77 -6.92
CA VAL A 197 17.21 5.22 -8.28
C VAL A 197 18.51 4.54 -8.73
N ASP A 198 19.62 4.81 -8.04
CA ASP A 198 20.93 4.22 -8.34
C ASP A 198 21.19 2.94 -7.52
N ILE A 199 20.33 2.63 -6.55
CA ILE A 199 20.45 1.46 -5.69
C ILE A 199 19.88 0.25 -6.45
N THR A 200 20.72 -0.76 -6.63
CA THR A 200 20.35 -2.02 -7.30
C THR A 200 19.96 -3.10 -6.30
N GLN A 201 20.42 -3.00 -5.06
CA GLN A 201 20.15 -3.99 -4.03
C GLN A 201 20.20 -3.36 -2.64
N LEU A 202 19.24 -3.73 -1.80
CA LEU A 202 19.17 -3.32 -0.41
C LEU A 202 19.01 -4.59 0.46
N GLU A 203 20.02 -4.91 1.27
CA GLU A 203 20.04 -6.14 2.08
C GLU A 203 20.23 -5.81 3.56
N LYS A 204 19.55 -6.57 4.43
CA LYS A 204 19.79 -6.57 5.87
C LYS A 204 20.43 -7.90 6.24
N ASN A 205 21.73 -7.88 6.50
CA ASN A 205 22.50 -9.09 6.79
C ASN A 205 23.04 -9.04 8.22
N ALA A 206 23.11 -10.21 8.86
CA ALA A 206 23.95 -10.44 10.01
C ALA A 206 25.20 -11.20 9.53
N THR A 207 26.39 -10.64 9.76
CA THR A 207 27.63 -11.37 9.50
C THR A 207 28.24 -11.82 10.81
N LEU A 208 29.05 -12.89 10.81
CA LEU A 208 29.71 -13.40 12.02
C LEU A 208 30.51 -12.32 12.79
N LEU A 209 30.99 -11.30 12.07
CA LEU A 209 31.82 -10.20 12.61
C LEU A 209 31.03 -8.93 12.93
N LEU A 210 29.85 -8.74 12.33
CA LEU A 210 29.00 -7.57 12.50
C LEU A 210 27.53 -8.00 12.61
N PRO A 211 26.96 -8.01 13.83
CA PRO A 211 25.52 -8.14 13.97
C PRO A 211 24.83 -6.89 13.42
N ASP A 212 23.77 -7.09 12.64
CA ASP A 212 22.87 -6.06 12.12
C ASP A 212 23.53 -4.98 11.23
N VAL A 213 23.76 -5.34 9.96
CA VAL A 213 24.29 -4.46 8.91
C VAL A 213 23.24 -4.26 7.80
N ILE A 214 23.08 -3.01 7.37
CA ILE A 214 22.40 -2.67 6.12
C ILE A 214 23.45 -2.50 5.02
N LYS A 215 23.35 -3.31 3.97
CA LYS A 215 24.17 -3.21 2.76
C LYS A 215 23.35 -2.54 1.66
N VAL A 216 23.90 -1.47 1.10
CA VAL A 216 23.37 -0.73 -0.04
C VAL A 216 24.31 -0.96 -1.22
N SER A 217 23.83 -1.66 -2.23
CA SER A 217 24.59 -1.89 -3.48
C SER A 217 24.09 -0.93 -4.56
N THR A 218 25.02 -0.30 -5.25
CA THR A 218 24.78 0.43 -6.50
C THR A 218 25.44 -0.34 -7.66
N ARG A 219 25.28 0.15 -8.89
CA ARG A 219 25.94 -0.43 -10.08
C ARG A 219 27.48 -0.48 -9.99
N SER A 220 28.09 0.38 -9.17
CA SER A 220 29.55 0.52 -9.10
C SER A 220 30.15 0.34 -7.71
N SER A 221 29.33 0.33 -6.64
CA SER A 221 29.83 0.34 -5.27
C SER A 221 28.92 -0.40 -4.31
N GLN A 222 29.50 -0.88 -3.20
CA GLN A 222 28.77 -1.40 -2.06
C GLN A 222 29.06 -0.56 -0.81
N HIS A 223 28.02 -0.25 -0.06
CA HIS A 223 28.07 0.58 1.13
C HIS A 223 27.46 -0.16 2.31
N PHE A 224 28.18 -0.22 3.44
CA PHE A 224 27.74 -0.95 4.62
C PHE A 224 27.49 0.01 5.78
N PHE A 225 26.34 -0.14 6.43
CA PHE A 225 25.94 0.66 7.58
C PHE A 225 25.56 -0.23 8.75
N SER A 226 25.95 0.12 9.97
CA SER A 226 25.59 -0.65 11.18
C SER A 226 25.40 0.25 12.40
N VAL A 227 25.18 -0.37 13.57
CA VAL A 227 25.01 0.34 14.86
C VAL A 227 23.79 1.29 14.82
N PHE A 228 22.70 0.84 14.22
CA PHE A 228 21.42 1.53 14.28
C PHE A 228 20.74 1.26 15.62
N LEU A 229 20.05 2.26 16.17
CA LEU A 229 19.20 2.07 17.35
C LEU A 229 18.03 1.11 17.06
N ASN A 230 17.45 1.22 15.87
CA ASN A 230 16.37 0.36 15.38
C ASN A 230 16.56 0.07 13.90
N ILE A 231 17.43 -0.91 13.58
CA ILE A 231 17.76 -1.27 12.19
C ILE A 231 16.51 -1.67 11.39
N ASN A 232 15.54 -2.34 12.02
CA ASN A 232 14.34 -2.83 11.34
C ASN A 232 13.44 -1.68 10.88
N GLU A 233 13.29 -0.64 11.69
CA GLU A 233 12.53 0.55 11.32
C GLU A 233 13.27 1.35 10.23
N THR A 234 14.58 1.53 10.37
CA THR A 234 15.39 2.22 9.36
C THR A 234 15.32 1.51 8.01
N PHE A 235 15.53 0.18 8.00
CA PHE A 235 15.50 -0.64 6.79
C PHE A 235 14.14 -0.57 6.09
N LYS A 236 13.03 -0.70 6.83
CA LYS A 236 11.67 -0.57 6.27
C LYS A 236 11.44 0.78 5.59
N LEU A 237 11.94 1.87 6.17
CA LEU A 237 11.84 3.18 5.54
C LEU A 237 12.71 3.27 4.27
N MET A 238 13.90 2.69 4.29
CA MET A 238 14.76 2.63 3.09
C MET A 238 14.10 1.83 1.97
N GLU A 239 13.51 0.67 2.26
CA GLU A 239 12.72 -0.13 1.30
C GLU A 239 11.57 0.69 0.72
N GLN A 240 10.83 1.40 1.58
CA GLN A 240 9.72 2.22 1.15
C GLN A 240 10.17 3.34 0.20
N LEU A 241 11.25 4.05 0.52
CA LEU A 241 11.78 5.13 -0.32
C LEU A 241 12.38 4.61 -1.63
N ALA A 242 13.05 3.46 -1.60
CA ALA A 242 13.53 2.79 -2.81
C ALA A 242 12.35 2.40 -3.72
N ASN A 243 11.29 1.82 -3.17
CA ASN A 243 10.09 1.46 -3.93
C ASN A 243 9.39 2.67 -4.54
N ILE A 244 9.29 3.79 -3.80
CA ILE A 244 8.74 5.05 -4.31
C ILE A 244 9.59 5.55 -5.48
N ALA A 245 10.91 5.61 -5.32
CA ALA A 245 11.80 6.08 -6.38
C ALA A 245 11.73 5.21 -7.64
N MET A 246 11.61 3.88 -7.48
CA MET A 246 11.43 2.96 -8.61
C MET A 246 10.09 3.20 -9.32
N ARG A 247 8.99 3.41 -8.61
CA ARG A 247 7.69 3.75 -9.23
C ARG A 247 7.75 5.09 -9.97
N GLN A 248 8.36 6.12 -9.37
CA GLN A 248 8.52 7.43 -10.01
C GLN A 248 9.33 7.36 -11.32
N LEU A 249 10.33 6.47 -11.39
CA LEU A 249 11.07 6.22 -12.62
C LEU A 249 10.21 5.54 -13.71
N LEU A 250 9.27 4.69 -13.32
CA LEU A 250 8.41 3.96 -14.24
C LEU A 250 7.27 4.87 -14.76
N ASP A 251 6.66 5.62 -13.86
CA ASP A 251 5.40 6.36 -14.08
C ASP A 251 5.61 7.84 -14.45
N ASN A 252 6.84 8.37 -14.32
CA ASN A 252 7.16 9.81 -14.49
C ASN A 252 6.37 10.76 -13.57
N GLU A 253 5.71 10.26 -12.52
CA GLU A 253 4.96 11.06 -11.56
C GLU A 253 5.83 11.45 -10.36
N GLY A 254 5.68 12.68 -9.85
CA GLY A 254 6.37 13.18 -8.67
C GLY A 254 5.75 12.71 -7.35
N PHE A 255 6.43 12.93 -6.23
CA PHE A 255 5.85 12.63 -4.91
C PHE A 255 4.89 13.74 -4.47
N GLU A 256 3.62 13.39 -4.24
CA GLU A 256 2.64 14.27 -3.61
C GLU A 256 2.36 13.89 -2.16
N GLN A 257 2.35 14.87 -1.26
CA GLN A 257 2.12 14.70 0.19
C GLN A 257 0.62 14.73 0.54
N ASP A 258 0.17 13.83 1.41
CA ASP A 258 -1.24 13.71 1.81
C ASP A 258 -1.48 14.57 3.05
N ARG A 259 -2.10 15.73 2.82
CA ARG A 259 -2.38 16.71 3.88
C ARG A 259 -3.59 16.34 4.76
N SER A 260 -4.31 15.27 4.44
CA SER A 260 -5.51 14.84 5.17
C SER A 260 -5.21 14.07 6.45
N LEU A 261 -3.95 13.73 6.70
CA LEU A 261 -3.57 12.92 7.86
C LEU A 261 -3.64 13.70 9.20
N PRO A 262 -3.98 13.02 10.30
CA PRO A 262 -4.10 13.66 11.62
C PRO A 262 -2.79 14.31 12.09
N ARG A 263 -2.90 15.55 12.60
CA ARG A 263 -1.81 16.32 13.21
C ARG A 263 -1.32 15.69 14.53
N LEU A 264 -0.11 16.05 14.95
CA LEU A 264 0.55 15.54 16.14
C LEU A 264 -0.27 15.81 17.38
N LYS A 265 -0.59 14.72 18.09
CA LYS A 265 -0.90 14.82 19.53
C LYS A 265 0.42 14.99 20.26
N LYS A 266 0.47 15.88 21.28
CA LYS A 266 1.63 16.30 22.10
C LYS A 266 2.54 15.19 22.69
N LYS A 267 2.25 13.90 22.49
CA LYS A 267 2.95 12.74 23.08
C LYS A 267 3.70 11.83 22.09
N SER A 268 3.93 12.25 20.85
CA SER A 268 4.68 11.44 19.87
C SER A 268 6.19 11.37 20.18
N PRO A 269 6.92 10.42 19.56
CA PRO A 269 8.37 10.39 19.66
C PRO A 269 8.98 11.66 19.06
N LYS A 270 9.84 12.34 19.82
CA LYS A 270 10.42 13.66 19.51
C LYS A 270 11.32 13.73 18.23
N LYS A 271 11.32 12.72 17.37
CA LYS A 271 12.24 12.59 16.22
C LYS A 271 11.59 12.22 14.89
N VAL A 272 10.27 12.01 14.83
CA VAL A 272 9.59 11.53 13.62
C VAL A 272 8.93 12.71 12.89
N SER A 273 9.24 12.90 11.60
CA SER A 273 8.64 13.96 10.78
C SER A 273 7.18 13.69 10.41
N ALA A 274 6.45 14.74 10.02
CA ALA A 274 5.14 14.65 9.38
C ALA A 274 5.19 13.80 8.12
N LEU A 275 6.25 13.96 7.32
CA LEU A 275 6.44 13.20 6.09
C LEU A 275 6.65 11.71 6.34
N LYS A 276 7.45 11.34 7.35
CA LYS A 276 7.62 9.93 7.75
C LYS A 276 6.29 9.34 8.23
N ARG A 277 5.50 10.07 9.01
CA ARG A 277 4.18 9.62 9.46
C ARG A 277 3.22 9.40 8.29
N ASP A 278 3.26 10.28 7.29
CA ASP A 278 2.49 10.13 6.06
C ASP A 278 2.87 8.86 5.31
N LEU A 279 4.15 8.66 5.06
CA LEU A 279 4.67 7.44 4.45
C LEU A 279 4.27 6.18 5.24
N ASP A 280 4.44 6.18 6.56
CA ASP A 280 4.06 5.04 7.40
C ASP A 280 2.54 4.77 7.35
N ALA A 281 1.70 5.82 7.30
CA ALA A 281 0.25 5.71 7.20
C ALA A 281 -0.22 5.17 5.83
N ARG A 282 0.43 5.61 4.75
CA ARG A 282 0.20 5.08 3.39
C ARG A 282 0.57 3.62 3.30
N ALA A 283 1.75 3.23 3.78
CA ALA A 283 2.19 1.84 3.76
C ALA A 283 1.23 0.92 4.56
N LYS A 284 0.73 1.39 5.71
CA LYS A 284 -0.30 0.67 6.48
C LYS A 284 -1.61 0.55 5.72
N SER A 285 -2.06 1.63 5.07
CA SER A 285 -3.30 1.63 4.27
C SER A 285 -3.18 0.74 3.04
N GLU A 286 -2.04 0.76 2.33
CA GLU A 286 -1.76 -0.15 1.22
C GLU A 286 -1.80 -1.61 1.66
N ARG A 287 -1.12 -1.96 2.76
CA ARG A 287 -1.18 -3.31 3.30
C ARG A 287 -2.60 -3.73 3.71
N TYR A 288 -3.34 -2.82 4.35
CA TYR A 288 -4.73 -3.05 4.73
C TYR A 288 -5.62 -3.31 3.50
N ARG A 289 -5.52 -2.48 2.46
CA ARG A 289 -6.26 -2.64 1.20
C ARG A 289 -5.90 -3.95 0.50
N ALA A 290 -4.61 -4.29 0.44
CA ALA A 290 -4.16 -5.54 -0.18
C ALA A 290 -4.69 -6.78 0.57
N LEU A 291 -4.66 -6.74 1.91
CA LEU A 291 -5.11 -7.85 2.76
C LEU A 291 -6.60 -8.15 2.58
N PHE A 292 -7.44 -7.11 2.49
CA PHE A 292 -8.90 -7.27 2.40
C PHE A 292 -9.47 -7.01 0.99
N ARG A 293 -8.61 -6.76 0.00
CA ARG A 293 -8.99 -6.42 -1.37
C ARG A 293 -10.00 -5.29 -1.45
N LEU A 294 -9.68 -4.19 -0.77
CA LEU A 294 -10.53 -3.01 -0.71
C LEU A 294 -10.22 -2.03 -1.87
N PRO A 295 -11.13 -1.09 -2.16
CA PRO A 295 -10.90 -0.02 -3.15
C PRO A 295 -9.63 0.80 -2.86
N LYS A 296 -9.01 1.33 -3.91
CA LYS A 296 -7.71 2.04 -3.84
C LYS A 296 -7.72 3.28 -2.95
N ASP A 297 -8.86 3.95 -2.84
CA ASP A 297 -9.08 5.17 -2.08
C ASP A 297 -9.32 4.92 -0.58
N GLU A 298 -9.52 3.66 -0.17
CA GLU A 298 -9.76 3.33 1.24
C GLU A 298 -8.51 3.56 2.10
N LYS A 299 -8.67 4.31 3.20
CA LYS A 299 -7.57 4.63 4.14
C LYS A 299 -7.84 4.03 5.50
N LEU A 300 -6.84 3.35 6.07
CA LEU A 300 -6.96 2.76 7.41
C LEU A 300 -7.00 3.88 8.46
N ASP A 301 -8.05 3.92 9.29
CA ASP A 301 -8.12 4.83 10.45
C ASP A 301 -7.35 4.24 11.64
N GLY A 302 -7.58 2.96 11.93
CA GLY A 302 -6.93 2.28 13.03
C GLY A 302 -7.18 0.78 13.09
N HIS A 303 -6.46 0.10 13.98
CA HIS A 303 -6.65 -1.33 14.25
C HIS A 303 -6.50 -1.62 15.74
N THR A 304 -7.11 -2.71 16.20
CA THR A 304 -6.99 -3.22 17.57
C THR A 304 -7.00 -4.73 17.56
N ASP A 305 -6.19 -5.33 18.43
CA ASP A 305 -6.32 -6.76 18.74
C ASP A 305 -7.68 -7.00 19.39
N CYS A 306 -8.30 -8.13 19.05
CA CYS A 306 -9.60 -8.54 19.56
C CYS A 306 -9.81 -10.04 19.39
N THR A 307 -10.94 -10.54 19.85
CA THR A 307 -11.45 -11.87 19.50
C THR A 307 -12.78 -11.77 18.77
N LEU A 308 -12.99 -12.59 17.74
CA LEU A 308 -14.25 -12.72 17.02
C LEU A 308 -14.93 -14.04 17.41
N TRP A 309 -16.20 -14.00 17.82
CA TRP A 309 -17.01 -15.20 17.99
C TRP A 309 -17.40 -15.77 16.63
N THR A 310 -17.09 -17.05 16.39
CA THR A 310 -17.48 -17.76 15.17
C THR A 310 -18.59 -18.76 15.46
N PRO A 311 -19.78 -18.63 14.84
CA PRO A 311 -20.95 -19.43 15.19
C PRO A 311 -20.83 -20.90 14.79
N PHE A 312 -20.06 -21.20 13.74
CA PHE A 312 -19.90 -22.54 13.18
C PHE A 312 -19.05 -23.48 14.03
N ASN A 313 -18.03 -22.97 14.72
CA ASN A 313 -17.22 -23.74 15.67
C ASN A 313 -17.53 -23.42 17.14
N LYS A 314 -18.37 -22.41 17.40
CA LYS A 314 -18.75 -21.92 18.74
C LYS A 314 -17.55 -21.55 19.61
N MET A 315 -16.58 -20.85 19.03
CA MET A 315 -15.37 -20.40 19.74
C MET A 315 -15.03 -18.95 19.41
N HIS A 316 -14.21 -18.35 20.29
CA HIS A 316 -13.59 -17.06 20.03
C HIS A 316 -12.25 -17.25 19.34
N ILE A 317 -12.09 -16.65 18.17
CA ILE A 317 -10.85 -16.65 17.40
C ILE A 317 -10.08 -15.37 17.70
N LEU A 318 -8.82 -15.50 18.10
CA LEU A 318 -7.92 -14.37 18.32
C LEU A 318 -7.49 -13.77 16.98
N GLY A 319 -7.58 -12.45 16.87
CA GLY A 319 -7.25 -11.75 15.65
C GLY A 319 -7.10 -10.26 15.85
N GLN A 320 -7.24 -9.53 14.75
CA GLN A 320 -7.14 -8.09 14.72
C GLN A 320 -8.30 -7.51 13.91
N MET A 321 -8.96 -6.52 14.50
CA MET A 321 -9.99 -5.73 13.83
C MET A 321 -9.37 -4.45 13.28
N PHE A 322 -9.75 -4.11 12.06
CA PHE A 322 -9.35 -2.92 11.33
C PHE A 322 -10.60 -2.08 11.06
N VAL A 323 -10.46 -0.77 11.20
CA VAL A 323 -11.54 0.18 10.91
C VAL A 323 -11.03 1.24 9.96
N SER A 324 -11.85 1.51 8.97
CA SER A 324 -11.65 2.56 7.98
C SER A 324 -12.97 3.25 7.67
N THR A 325 -12.94 4.29 6.84
CA THR A 325 -14.10 5.14 6.56
C THR A 325 -15.31 4.37 6.04
N ASN A 326 -15.10 3.29 5.29
CA ASN A 326 -16.19 2.55 4.65
C ASN A 326 -16.26 1.07 5.09
N TYR A 327 -15.30 0.56 5.86
CA TYR A 327 -15.22 -0.87 6.21
C TYR A 327 -14.80 -1.12 7.66
N ILE A 328 -15.33 -2.21 8.20
CA ILE A 328 -14.79 -2.90 9.36
C ILE A 328 -14.30 -4.26 8.87
N CYS A 329 -13.04 -4.59 9.13
CA CYS A 329 -12.46 -5.85 8.68
C CYS A 329 -11.84 -6.59 9.85
N PHE A 330 -11.75 -7.91 9.75
CA PHE A 330 -11.11 -8.76 10.74
C PHE A 330 -10.29 -9.85 10.06
N THR A 331 -9.13 -10.14 10.62
CA THR A 331 -8.33 -11.32 10.26
C THR A 331 -7.85 -12.02 11.53
N SER A 332 -7.86 -13.35 11.52
CA SER A 332 -7.28 -14.17 12.58
C SER A 332 -5.77 -14.01 12.65
N LYS A 333 -5.19 -14.26 13.83
CA LYS A 333 -3.72 -14.29 13.99
C LYS A 333 -3.10 -15.50 13.29
N GLU A 334 -3.79 -16.64 13.31
CA GLU A 334 -3.46 -17.81 12.51
C GLU A 334 -3.91 -17.57 11.07
N GLU A 335 -3.03 -17.84 10.11
CA GLU A 335 -3.33 -17.60 8.69
C GLU A 335 -4.49 -18.49 8.22
N ASN A 336 -5.36 -17.93 7.37
CA ASN A 336 -6.50 -18.62 6.73
C ASN A 336 -7.60 -19.15 7.65
N LEU A 337 -7.45 -19.07 8.98
CA LEU A 337 -8.44 -19.57 9.92
C LEU A 337 -9.78 -18.83 9.79
N CYS A 338 -9.78 -17.50 9.82
CA CYS A 338 -10.99 -16.70 9.59
C CYS A 338 -10.66 -15.26 9.18
N SER A 339 -11.26 -14.79 8.09
CA SER A 339 -11.28 -13.37 7.72
C SER A 339 -12.70 -12.90 7.40
N LEU A 340 -12.93 -11.60 7.61
CA LEU A 340 -14.25 -11.00 7.51
C LEU A 340 -14.12 -9.55 7.02
N ILE A 341 -15.03 -9.16 6.13
CA ILE A 341 -15.16 -7.79 5.61
C ILE A 341 -16.61 -7.36 5.83
N ILE A 342 -16.82 -6.28 6.58
CA ILE A 342 -18.13 -5.71 6.86
C ILE A 342 -18.14 -4.28 6.30
N PRO A 343 -18.71 -4.06 5.10
CA PRO A 343 -18.93 -2.71 4.61
C PRO A 343 -19.87 -1.95 5.55
N LEU A 344 -19.54 -0.72 5.90
CA LEU A 344 -20.38 0.10 6.78
C LEU A 344 -21.77 0.36 6.20
N ARG A 345 -21.90 0.37 4.87
CA ARG A 345 -23.20 0.43 4.18
C ARG A 345 -24.13 -0.77 4.47
N GLU A 346 -23.57 -1.89 4.95
CA GLU A 346 -24.33 -3.09 5.33
C GLU A 346 -24.67 -3.12 6.82
N VAL A 347 -24.04 -2.28 7.64
CA VAL A 347 -24.26 -2.24 9.09
C VAL A 347 -25.59 -1.56 9.41
N THR A 348 -26.39 -2.18 10.27
CA THR A 348 -27.67 -1.65 10.74
C THR A 348 -27.60 -1.22 12.19
N ILE A 349 -26.91 -1.99 13.04
CA ILE A 349 -26.87 -1.78 14.48
C ILE A 349 -25.44 -2.04 14.99
N VAL A 350 -24.97 -1.15 15.86
CA VAL A 350 -23.72 -1.31 16.61
C VAL A 350 -24.03 -1.18 18.09
N GLU A 351 -23.88 -2.27 18.84
CA GLU A 351 -24.29 -2.37 20.23
C GLU A 351 -23.13 -2.73 21.15
N LYS A 352 -23.09 -2.06 22.31
CA LYS A 352 -22.22 -2.44 23.41
C LYS A 352 -22.97 -3.46 24.25
N ALA A 353 -22.37 -4.62 24.50
CA ALA A 353 -22.89 -5.55 25.49
C ALA A 353 -22.17 -5.37 26.84
N ASP A 354 -22.80 -5.85 27.90
CA ASP A 354 -22.24 -5.78 29.26
C ASP A 354 -20.97 -6.64 29.35
N SER A 355 -19.91 -6.03 29.87
CA SER A 355 -18.65 -6.74 30.09
C SER A 355 -18.82 -7.77 31.21
N SER A 356 -18.30 -8.97 30.99
CA SER A 356 -18.18 -10.01 32.03
C SER A 356 -16.74 -10.50 32.14
N SER A 357 -16.44 -11.28 33.18
CA SER A 357 -15.12 -11.92 33.34
C SER A 357 -14.77 -12.90 32.20
N VAL A 358 -15.79 -13.43 31.51
CA VAL A 358 -15.65 -14.39 30.40
C VAL A 358 -15.66 -13.69 29.04
N LEU A 359 -16.33 -12.55 28.93
CA LEU A 359 -16.47 -11.73 27.72
C LEU A 359 -16.17 -10.26 28.07
N PRO A 360 -14.88 -9.86 28.11
CA PRO A 360 -14.51 -8.49 28.43
C PRO A 360 -14.73 -7.57 27.21
N SER A 361 -15.36 -6.41 27.43
CA SER A 361 -15.58 -5.35 26.45
C SER A 361 -16.19 -5.82 25.11
N PRO A 362 -17.35 -6.50 25.12
CA PRO A 362 -17.97 -7.01 23.89
C PRO A 362 -18.59 -5.89 23.04
N LEU A 363 -18.53 -6.07 21.73
CA LEU A 363 -19.10 -5.22 20.68
C LEU A 363 -19.86 -6.10 19.68
N SER A 364 -21.15 -5.84 19.51
CA SER A 364 -22.01 -6.51 18.55
C SER A 364 -22.24 -5.62 17.33
N ILE A 365 -22.09 -6.18 16.14
CA ILE A 365 -22.34 -5.52 14.87
C ILE A 365 -23.35 -6.35 14.08
N SER A 366 -24.53 -5.79 13.83
CA SER A 366 -25.56 -6.43 13.01
C SER A 366 -25.66 -5.78 11.65
N THR A 367 -26.03 -6.59 10.64
CA THR A 367 -26.06 -6.19 9.24
C THR A 367 -27.43 -6.40 8.60
N LYS A 368 -27.64 -5.82 7.40
CA LYS A 368 -28.91 -5.87 6.65
C LYS A 368 -29.35 -7.30 6.32
N ASN A 369 -28.40 -8.21 6.07
CA ASN A 369 -28.66 -9.62 5.80
C ASN A 369 -28.91 -10.45 7.10
N ARG A 370 -29.13 -9.79 8.24
CA ARG A 370 -29.39 -10.40 9.55
C ARG A 370 -28.23 -11.22 10.12
N MET A 371 -27.00 -11.02 9.63
CA MET A 371 -25.81 -11.53 10.30
C MET A 371 -25.41 -10.62 11.46
N THR A 372 -25.01 -11.23 12.57
CA THR A 372 -24.51 -10.55 13.76
C THR A 372 -23.10 -11.05 14.09
N PHE A 373 -22.17 -10.11 14.25
CA PHE A 373 -20.77 -10.36 14.55
C PHE A 373 -20.46 -9.88 15.96
N LEU A 374 -19.92 -10.76 16.80
CA LEU A 374 -19.58 -10.46 18.19
C LEU A 374 -18.07 -10.41 18.36
N PHE A 375 -17.56 -9.20 18.60
CA PHE A 375 -16.18 -8.95 18.96
C PHE A 375 -16.05 -8.81 20.49
N ALA A 376 -14.90 -9.19 21.04
CA ALA A 376 -14.57 -9.01 22.45
C ALA A 376 -13.06 -8.74 22.63
N ASN A 377 -12.62 -8.52 23.87
CA ASN A 377 -11.24 -8.16 24.22
C ASN A 377 -10.76 -6.84 23.59
N LEU A 378 -11.67 -5.88 23.41
CA LEU A 378 -11.38 -4.57 22.83
C LEU A 378 -10.84 -3.61 23.89
N LYS A 379 -9.59 -3.13 23.73
CA LYS A 379 -8.91 -2.26 24.71
C LYS A 379 -9.62 -0.92 24.93
N ASP A 380 -10.00 -0.23 23.85
CA ASP A 380 -10.67 1.08 23.88
C ASP A 380 -12.05 1.01 23.21
N ARG A 381 -12.90 0.09 23.68
CA ARG A 381 -14.23 -0.20 23.08
C ARG A 381 -15.07 1.06 22.89
N ASP A 382 -15.12 1.97 23.87
CA ASP A 382 -16.01 3.13 23.79
C ASP A 382 -15.56 4.14 22.73
N PHE A 383 -14.25 4.37 22.61
CA PHE A 383 -13.69 5.19 21.54
C PHE A 383 -13.96 4.58 20.17
N LEU A 384 -13.76 3.26 20.06
CA LEU A 384 -14.00 2.51 18.84
C LEU A 384 -15.46 2.56 18.39
N VAL A 385 -16.41 2.38 19.32
CA VAL A 385 -17.84 2.49 19.02
C VAL A 385 -18.18 3.89 18.53
N GLN A 386 -17.68 4.93 19.22
CA GLN A 386 -17.89 6.31 18.78
C GLN A 386 -17.36 6.52 17.36
N ARG A 387 -16.15 6.02 17.06
CA ARG A 387 -15.54 6.13 15.72
C ARG A 387 -16.37 5.44 14.64
N ILE A 388 -16.84 4.22 14.90
CA ILE A 388 -17.71 3.50 13.96
C ILE A 388 -19.02 4.27 13.77
N SER A 389 -19.62 4.80 14.84
CA SER A 389 -20.83 5.62 14.74
C SER A 389 -20.61 6.89 13.91
N ASP A 390 -19.48 7.58 14.06
CA ASP A 390 -19.13 8.75 13.25
C ASP A 390 -19.05 8.39 11.76
N PHE A 391 -18.42 7.26 11.41
CA PHE A 391 -18.34 6.80 10.02
C PHE A 391 -19.69 6.35 9.45
N LEU A 392 -20.54 5.71 10.25
CA LEU A 392 -21.90 5.32 9.82
C LEU A 392 -22.77 6.54 9.49
N GLN A 393 -22.65 7.62 10.27
CA GLN A 393 -23.34 8.88 9.98
C GLN A 393 -22.88 9.46 8.63
N GLN A 394 -21.56 9.52 8.39
CA GLN A 394 -21.00 10.00 7.13
C GLN A 394 -21.42 9.15 5.92
N THR A 395 -21.41 7.83 6.07
CA THR A 395 -21.80 6.89 5.02
C THR A 395 -23.28 7.05 4.65
N THR A 396 -24.14 7.20 5.67
CA THR A 396 -25.58 7.41 5.47
C THR A 396 -25.84 8.69 4.69
N SER A 397 -25.18 9.80 5.06
CA SER A 397 -25.31 11.09 4.35
C SER A 397 -24.92 11.00 2.87
N LYS A 398 -23.81 10.33 2.54
CA LYS A 398 -23.37 10.16 1.14
C LYS A 398 -24.41 9.41 0.30
N ILE A 399 -24.96 8.32 0.83
CA ILE A 399 -25.97 7.50 0.13
C ILE A 399 -27.25 8.31 -0.15
N TYR A 400 -27.67 9.19 0.77
CA TYR A 400 -28.82 10.06 0.54
C TYR A 400 -28.55 11.10 -0.55
N SER A 401 -27.38 11.75 -0.54
CA SER A 401 -27.00 12.73 -1.57
C SER A 401 -26.87 12.12 -2.97
N GLU A 402 -26.30 10.91 -3.08
CA GLU A 402 -26.21 10.20 -4.38
C GLU A 402 -27.59 9.82 -4.92
N LYS A 403 -28.53 9.42 -4.05
CA LYS A 403 -29.91 9.13 -4.46
C LYS A 403 -30.64 10.37 -4.95
N GLU A 404 -30.46 11.53 -4.32
CA GLU A 404 -31.05 12.79 -4.79
C GLU A 404 -30.53 13.21 -6.17
N ILE A 405 -29.22 13.02 -6.42
CA ILE A 405 -28.61 13.32 -7.73
C ILE A 405 -29.13 12.35 -8.80
N SER A 406 -29.21 11.05 -8.51
CA SER A 406 -29.77 10.05 -9.44
C SER A 406 -31.28 10.23 -9.68
N GLY A 407 -32.03 10.71 -8.69
CA GLY A 407 -33.47 10.97 -8.78
C GLY A 407 -33.82 12.25 -9.53
N SER A 408 -32.92 13.23 -9.57
CA SER A 408 -33.13 14.51 -10.27
C SER A 408 -33.09 14.39 -11.80
N TYR A 409 -32.57 13.29 -12.36
CA TYR A 409 -32.57 13.05 -13.81
C TYR A 409 -33.84 12.38 -14.36
N ASN A 410 -34.80 12.02 -13.49
CA ASN A 410 -36.05 11.36 -13.89
C ASN A 410 -37.33 12.05 -13.38
N SER A 411 -37.29 13.35 -13.07
CA SER A 411 -38.49 14.08 -12.66
C SER A 411 -38.98 15.03 -13.75
N SER A 412 -39.92 14.57 -14.57
CA SER A 412 -40.91 15.43 -15.22
C SER A 412 -42.29 14.82 -14.95
N ASP A 413 -43.09 15.61 -14.24
CA ASP A 413 -44.53 15.52 -14.05
C ASP A 413 -45.12 14.28 -13.35
N ASP A 414 -45.39 14.43 -12.05
CA ASP A 414 -46.77 14.61 -11.58
C ASP A 414 -46.80 14.83 -10.06
N GLU A 415 -47.31 16.01 -9.65
CA GLU A 415 -47.79 16.21 -8.28
C GLU A 415 -49.08 15.41 -8.05
N VAL A 416 -49.27 14.95 -6.82
CA VAL A 416 -50.50 15.12 -6.00
C VAL A 416 -50.87 13.87 -5.14
N TYR A 417 -51.03 14.17 -3.84
CA TYR A 417 -51.68 13.47 -2.71
C TYR A 417 -51.04 12.24 -2.04
N SER A 418 -50.59 12.52 -0.83
CA SER A 418 -50.41 11.64 0.33
C SER A 418 -51.65 10.79 0.62
N ARG A 419 -51.48 9.48 0.82
CA ARG A 419 -52.25 8.68 1.79
C ARG A 419 -51.57 7.35 2.13
N THR A 420 -51.46 7.12 3.43
CA THR A 420 -51.10 5.89 4.14
C THR A 420 -52.04 4.72 3.78
N SER A 421 -51.50 3.51 3.59
CA SER A 421 -51.88 2.26 4.31
C SER A 421 -51.66 0.96 3.50
N SER A 422 -51.28 -0.07 4.25
CA SER A 422 -51.59 -1.51 4.09
C SER A 422 -50.91 -2.36 3.00
N ILE A 423 -49.98 -3.17 3.52
CA ILE A 423 -49.70 -4.57 3.19
C ILE A 423 -50.95 -5.33 2.70
N LEU A 424 -50.85 -6.04 1.58
CA LEU A 424 -51.46 -7.36 1.35
C LEU A 424 -50.86 -8.09 0.14
N SER A 425 -50.64 -9.38 0.36
CA SER A 425 -50.14 -10.41 -0.55
C SER A 425 -51.05 -10.68 -1.76
N SER A 426 -50.47 -11.02 -2.92
CA SER A 426 -51.07 -12.01 -3.82
C SER A 426 -50.05 -12.62 -4.77
N SER A 427 -50.06 -13.95 -4.84
CA SER A 427 -49.31 -14.82 -5.75
C SER A 427 -49.82 -14.70 -7.19
N PRO A 428 -49.00 -14.94 -8.23
CA PRO A 428 -49.53 -15.12 -9.58
C PRO A 428 -49.82 -16.60 -9.88
N GLN A 429 -51.07 -16.87 -10.27
CA GLN A 429 -51.50 -18.11 -10.89
C GLN A 429 -50.89 -18.31 -12.28
N ARG A 430 -50.65 -19.57 -12.62
CA ARG A 430 -50.33 -20.06 -13.97
C ARG A 430 -51.52 -19.84 -14.91
N SER A 431 -51.24 -19.36 -16.12
CA SER A 431 -52.03 -19.63 -17.31
C SER A 431 -51.13 -20.22 -18.40
N LEU A 432 -51.57 -21.35 -18.96
CA LEU A 432 -50.96 -22.00 -20.12
C LEU A 432 -51.37 -21.25 -21.40
N SER A 433 -50.42 -20.98 -22.28
CA SER A 433 -50.65 -20.91 -23.72
C SER A 433 -49.38 -21.33 -24.48
N SER A 434 -49.62 -21.93 -25.64
CA SER A 434 -48.81 -22.90 -26.37
C SER A 434 -47.50 -22.41 -26.98
N GLU A 435 -46.58 -23.36 -27.14
CA GLU A 435 -45.35 -23.27 -27.93
C GLU A 435 -45.60 -22.85 -29.39
N ALA A 436 -44.82 -21.88 -29.85
CA ALA A 436 -44.42 -21.71 -31.24
C ALA A 436 -43.04 -21.04 -31.25
N ASP A 437 -42.08 -21.67 -31.93
CA ASP A 437 -40.76 -21.13 -32.26
C ASP A 437 -40.86 -19.74 -32.88
N GLY A 438 -40.03 -18.81 -32.40
CA GLY A 438 -39.93 -17.46 -32.95
C GLY A 438 -39.00 -16.59 -32.12
N GLU A 439 -37.97 -16.07 -32.78
CA GLU A 439 -36.98 -15.12 -32.27
C GLU A 439 -37.62 -14.03 -31.38
N ARG A 440 -37.14 -13.90 -30.13
CA ARG A 440 -37.61 -12.85 -29.22
C ARG A 440 -37.04 -11.51 -29.65
N GLN A 441 -37.87 -10.74 -30.33
CA GLN A 441 -37.67 -9.32 -30.65
C GLN A 441 -37.55 -8.51 -29.35
N PHE A 442 -36.46 -7.76 -29.20
CA PHE A 442 -36.19 -6.91 -28.05
C PHE A 442 -37.08 -5.64 -28.08
N ASN A 443 -37.69 -5.29 -26.95
CA ASN A 443 -38.40 -4.02 -26.76
C ASN A 443 -37.40 -2.85 -26.79
N LEU A 444 -37.47 -2.03 -27.84
CA LEU A 444 -36.64 -0.84 -28.10
C LEU A 444 -37.19 0.47 -27.50
N ASN A 445 -37.80 0.43 -26.31
CA ASN A 445 -38.39 1.63 -25.69
C ASN A 445 -37.62 2.11 -24.45
N GLY A 446 -36.33 2.38 -24.61
CA GLY A 446 -35.51 3.14 -23.66
C GLY A 446 -34.32 3.76 -24.41
N ASN A 447 -34.01 5.02 -24.14
CA ASN A 447 -32.89 5.75 -24.77
C ASN A 447 -31.48 5.24 -24.34
N SER A 448 -31.38 4.10 -23.66
CA SER A 448 -30.12 3.53 -23.18
C SER A 448 -29.54 2.51 -24.17
N ILE A 449 -28.20 2.49 -24.27
CA ILE A 449 -27.48 1.55 -25.15
C ILE A 449 -27.76 0.11 -24.68
N PRO A 450 -28.16 -0.83 -25.57
CA PRO A 450 -28.48 -2.19 -25.16
C PRO A 450 -27.22 -2.94 -24.70
N THR A 451 -27.09 -3.14 -23.40
CA THR A 451 -26.03 -3.92 -22.75
C THR A 451 -26.49 -5.35 -22.44
N VAL A 452 -25.57 -6.30 -22.36
CA VAL A 452 -25.88 -7.70 -22.06
C VAL A 452 -26.16 -7.85 -20.55
N THR A 453 -27.41 -8.16 -20.23
CA THR A 453 -27.91 -8.22 -18.84
C THR A 453 -27.81 -9.60 -18.16
N GLN A 454 -27.37 -10.64 -18.89
CA GLN A 454 -27.13 -12.00 -18.36
C GLN A 454 -25.79 -12.54 -18.84
N ALA A 455 -25.15 -13.43 -18.08
CA ALA A 455 -23.89 -14.05 -18.46
C ALA A 455 -24.02 -14.83 -19.78
N LEU A 456 -23.05 -14.70 -20.70
CA LEU A 456 -23.18 -15.25 -22.05
C LEU A 456 -23.37 -16.78 -22.05
N MET A 457 -22.75 -17.52 -21.12
CA MET A 457 -22.94 -18.97 -21.02
C MET A 457 -24.40 -19.38 -20.79
N THR A 458 -25.18 -18.57 -20.09
CA THR A 458 -26.59 -18.86 -19.82
C THR A 458 -27.45 -18.76 -21.08
N MET A 459 -27.02 -17.94 -22.06
CA MET A 459 -27.71 -17.75 -23.33
C MET A 459 -27.36 -18.83 -24.38
N TYR A 460 -26.13 -19.34 -24.38
CA TYR A 460 -25.61 -20.25 -25.41
C TYR A 460 -25.54 -21.73 -24.99
N ARG A 461 -26.05 -22.11 -23.82
CA ARG A 461 -26.05 -23.52 -23.36
C ARG A 461 -26.97 -24.37 -24.26
N ARG A 462 -26.39 -25.15 -25.18
CA ARG A 462 -27.12 -26.19 -25.93
C ARG A 462 -27.65 -27.22 -24.94
N ARG A 463 -28.97 -27.26 -24.76
CA ARG A 463 -29.66 -28.35 -24.04
C ARG A 463 -29.83 -29.51 -25.03
N SER A 464 -29.04 -30.57 -24.92
CA SER A 464 -29.46 -31.86 -25.46
C SER A 464 -30.42 -32.50 -24.43
N PRO A 465 -31.68 -32.81 -24.80
CA PRO A 465 -32.56 -33.54 -23.90
C PRO A 465 -32.08 -34.99 -23.76
N GLU A 466 -32.27 -35.56 -22.57
CA GLU A 466 -32.35 -37.01 -22.35
C GLU A 466 -31.03 -37.82 -22.41
N GLU A 467 -30.14 -37.60 -21.43
CA GLU A 467 -29.27 -38.66 -20.89
C GLU A 467 -28.67 -38.22 -19.55
N PHE A 468 -28.39 -39.17 -18.65
CA PHE A 468 -27.68 -38.87 -17.40
C PHE A 468 -26.32 -38.27 -17.74
N ASN A 469 -26.14 -36.98 -17.51
CA ASN A 469 -24.92 -36.26 -17.83
C ASN A 469 -24.06 -36.14 -16.55
N PRO A 470 -22.93 -36.87 -16.44
CA PRO A 470 -22.03 -36.76 -15.29
C PRO A 470 -21.56 -35.33 -15.00
N LYS A 471 -21.50 -34.46 -16.02
CA LYS A 471 -21.20 -33.03 -15.85
C LYS A 471 -22.29 -32.32 -15.03
N LEU A 472 -23.56 -32.56 -15.33
CA LEU A 472 -24.68 -31.98 -14.59
C LEU A 472 -24.71 -32.48 -13.14
N ALA A 473 -24.42 -33.77 -12.92
CA ALA A 473 -24.31 -34.32 -11.56
C ALA A 473 -23.17 -33.67 -10.76
N LYS A 474 -22.00 -33.48 -11.38
CA LYS A 474 -20.86 -32.77 -10.76
C LYS A 474 -21.20 -31.33 -10.41
N GLU A 475 -21.84 -30.60 -11.32
CA GLU A 475 -22.27 -29.22 -11.07
C GLU A 475 -23.30 -29.14 -9.94
N PHE A 476 -24.29 -30.03 -9.91
CA PHE A 476 -25.26 -30.10 -8.81
C PHE A 476 -24.59 -30.34 -7.46
N LEU A 477 -23.62 -31.27 -7.38
CA LEU A 477 -22.89 -31.54 -6.14
C LEU A 477 -22.09 -30.32 -5.67
N LYS A 478 -21.46 -29.58 -6.59
CA LYS A 478 -20.78 -28.32 -6.25
C LYS A 478 -21.78 -27.29 -5.70
N GLU A 479 -22.93 -27.11 -6.34
CA GLU A 479 -23.95 -26.15 -5.87
C GLU A 479 -24.44 -26.49 -4.47
N GLN A 480 -24.68 -27.77 -4.18
CA GLN A 480 -25.08 -28.21 -2.83
C GLN A 480 -23.98 -27.93 -1.80
N ALA A 481 -22.71 -28.20 -2.13
CA ALA A 481 -21.60 -27.92 -1.23
C ALA A 481 -21.48 -26.42 -0.89
N TRP A 482 -21.68 -25.54 -1.87
CA TRP A 482 -21.71 -24.09 -1.65
C TRP A 482 -22.94 -23.63 -0.86
N LYS A 483 -24.12 -24.20 -1.09
CA LYS A 483 -25.32 -23.90 -0.29
C LYS A 483 -25.15 -24.27 1.19
N ILE A 484 -24.55 -25.43 1.46
CA ILE A 484 -24.21 -25.86 2.82
C ILE A 484 -23.22 -24.86 3.44
N HIS A 485 -22.18 -24.48 2.69
CA HIS A 485 -21.22 -23.47 3.15
C HIS A 485 -21.89 -22.14 3.50
N PHE A 486 -22.78 -21.64 2.65
CA PHE A 486 -23.48 -20.39 2.94
C PHE A 486 -24.39 -20.45 4.16
N ALA A 487 -25.03 -21.59 4.41
CA ALA A 487 -25.86 -21.78 5.60
C ALA A 487 -25.03 -21.72 6.89
N GLU A 488 -23.77 -22.14 6.85
CA GLU A 488 -22.89 -22.23 8.02
C GLU A 488 -22.00 -20.98 8.21
N TYR A 489 -21.46 -20.43 7.12
CA TYR A 489 -20.48 -19.34 7.11
C TYR A 489 -21.08 -18.00 6.65
N GLY A 490 -22.38 -17.96 6.33
CA GLY A 490 -23.07 -16.78 5.79
C GLY A 490 -22.93 -16.66 4.27
N GLN A 491 -23.65 -15.71 3.68
CA GLN A 491 -23.65 -15.44 2.24
C GLN A 491 -23.40 -13.96 1.95
N GLY A 492 -22.74 -13.70 0.83
CA GLY A 492 -22.46 -12.36 0.33
C GLY A 492 -21.21 -11.75 0.98
N ILE A 493 -21.16 -10.41 1.01
CA ILE A 493 -19.93 -9.70 1.36
C ILE A 493 -19.44 -9.92 2.79
N CYS A 494 -20.37 -10.08 3.73
CA CYS A 494 -20.07 -10.31 5.14
C CYS A 494 -19.88 -11.80 5.49
N MET A 495 -19.75 -12.70 4.49
CA MET A 495 -19.48 -14.12 4.74
C MET A 495 -18.13 -14.30 5.45
N TYR A 496 -18.08 -15.23 6.41
CA TYR A 496 -16.82 -15.67 7.01
C TYR A 496 -15.98 -16.43 5.97
N ARG A 497 -14.80 -15.93 5.65
CA ARG A 497 -13.86 -16.62 4.74
C ARG A 497 -12.90 -17.46 5.56
N THR A 498 -12.86 -18.76 5.27
CA THR A 498 -12.09 -19.75 6.04
C THR A 498 -11.36 -20.71 5.11
N GLU A 499 -10.55 -21.62 5.67
CA GLU A 499 -9.98 -22.75 4.92
C GLU A 499 -11.05 -23.55 4.18
N ARG A 500 -12.27 -23.64 4.73
CA ARG A 500 -13.37 -24.35 4.05
C ARG A 500 -13.81 -23.65 2.77
N THR A 501 -13.78 -22.31 2.74
CA THR A 501 -14.03 -21.54 1.51
C THR A 501 -12.96 -21.87 0.46
N ARG A 502 -11.70 -21.91 0.88
CA ARG A 502 -10.55 -22.28 0.02
C ARG A 502 -10.73 -23.67 -0.61
N ASP A 503 -11.08 -24.67 0.20
CA ASP A 503 -11.32 -26.04 -0.27
C ASP A 503 -12.39 -26.12 -1.38
N LEU A 504 -13.46 -25.32 -1.25
CA LEU A 504 -14.55 -25.30 -2.23
C LEU A 504 -14.12 -24.64 -3.53
N VAL A 505 -13.32 -23.57 -3.45
CA VAL A 505 -12.72 -22.92 -4.62
C VAL A 505 -11.79 -23.90 -5.35
N LEU A 506 -10.93 -24.63 -4.63
CA LEU A 506 -10.02 -25.63 -5.21
C LEU A 506 -10.77 -26.79 -5.90
N LYS A 507 -11.96 -27.14 -5.41
CA LYS A 507 -12.85 -28.14 -6.05
C LYS A 507 -13.61 -27.59 -7.26
N GLY A 508 -13.47 -26.31 -7.55
CA GLY A 508 -14.12 -25.57 -8.63
C GLY A 508 -15.46 -24.99 -8.21
N ILE A 509 -15.70 -23.75 -8.60
CA ILE A 509 -16.96 -23.05 -8.36
C ILE A 509 -18.03 -23.54 -9.37
N PRO A 510 -19.31 -23.72 -8.96
CA PRO A 510 -20.40 -24.01 -9.89
C PRO A 510 -20.50 -22.95 -10.99
N GLU A 511 -20.74 -23.38 -12.24
CA GLU A 511 -20.90 -22.48 -13.39
C GLU A 511 -21.91 -21.35 -13.12
N SER A 512 -23.01 -21.67 -12.43
CA SER A 512 -24.11 -20.75 -12.11
C SER A 512 -23.75 -19.67 -11.08
N MET A 513 -22.67 -19.86 -10.31
CA MET A 513 -22.29 -19.01 -9.18
C MET A 513 -20.98 -18.24 -9.40
N ARG A 514 -20.26 -18.50 -10.51
CA ARG A 514 -18.95 -17.91 -10.78
C ARG A 514 -18.97 -16.39 -10.82
N GLY A 515 -19.85 -15.77 -11.60
CA GLY A 515 -19.90 -14.30 -11.70
C GLY A 515 -20.04 -13.62 -10.33
N GLU A 516 -21.00 -14.07 -9.52
CA GLU A 516 -21.23 -13.55 -8.17
C GLU A 516 -20.03 -13.78 -7.24
N LEU A 517 -19.48 -15.00 -7.23
CA LEU A 517 -18.37 -15.36 -6.35
C LEU A 517 -17.06 -14.69 -6.77
N TRP A 518 -16.79 -14.52 -8.07
CA TRP A 518 -15.63 -13.78 -8.55
C TRP A 518 -15.70 -12.32 -8.13
N LEU A 519 -16.88 -11.67 -8.24
CA LEU A 519 -17.09 -10.29 -7.77
C LEU A 519 -16.85 -10.17 -6.26
N LEU A 520 -17.37 -11.13 -5.50
CA LEU A 520 -17.23 -11.19 -4.05
C LEU A 520 -15.76 -11.38 -3.64
N LEU A 521 -15.08 -12.37 -4.21
CA LEU A 521 -13.74 -12.79 -3.80
C LEU A 521 -12.68 -11.79 -4.25
N SER A 522 -12.82 -11.19 -5.45
CA SER A 522 -11.96 -10.10 -5.93
C SER A 522 -12.17 -8.78 -5.17
N GLY A 523 -13.34 -8.60 -4.54
CA GLY A 523 -13.76 -7.34 -3.95
C GLY A 523 -14.33 -6.33 -4.95
N ALA A 524 -14.41 -6.67 -6.24
CA ALA A 524 -15.01 -5.83 -7.29
C ALA A 524 -16.46 -5.45 -6.98
N ILE A 525 -17.20 -6.31 -6.27
CA ILE A 525 -18.55 -6.02 -5.80
C ILE A 525 -18.65 -4.72 -4.98
N ASN A 526 -17.57 -4.32 -4.29
CA ASN A 526 -17.53 -3.09 -3.51
C ASN A 526 -17.47 -1.85 -4.37
N GLU A 527 -16.57 -1.85 -5.36
CA GLU A 527 -16.38 -0.72 -6.26
C GLU A 527 -17.63 -0.51 -7.12
N MET A 528 -18.20 -1.59 -7.64
CA MET A 528 -19.47 -1.55 -8.37
C MET A 528 -20.60 -0.95 -7.53
N ALA A 529 -20.74 -1.36 -6.27
CA ALA A 529 -21.80 -0.88 -5.40
C ALA A 529 -21.69 0.61 -5.03
N THR A 530 -20.49 1.20 -5.07
CA THR A 530 -20.26 2.62 -4.76
C THR A 530 -20.16 3.50 -6.00
N HIS A 531 -20.38 2.95 -7.21
CA HIS A 531 -20.26 3.66 -8.48
C HIS A 531 -21.45 3.32 -9.40
N ALA A 532 -22.67 3.47 -8.88
CA ALA A 532 -23.89 3.20 -9.64
C ALA A 532 -23.96 4.06 -10.92
N GLY A 533 -24.27 3.43 -12.07
CA GLY A 533 -24.37 4.09 -13.37
C GLY A 533 -23.01 4.44 -14.03
N TYR A 534 -21.90 4.15 -13.36
CA TYR A 534 -20.57 4.53 -13.85
C TYR A 534 -20.16 3.81 -15.14
N TYR A 535 -20.46 2.50 -15.26
CA TYR A 535 -20.15 1.75 -16.47
C TYR A 535 -20.96 2.25 -17.67
N GLU A 536 -22.25 2.52 -17.49
CA GLU A 536 -23.13 3.05 -18.54
C GLU A 536 -22.61 4.40 -19.06
N ASP A 537 -22.30 5.33 -18.16
CA ASP A 537 -21.70 6.63 -18.49
C ASP A 537 -20.35 6.49 -19.23
N LEU A 538 -19.50 5.53 -18.84
CA LEU A 538 -18.25 5.25 -19.55
C LEU A 538 -18.49 4.69 -20.95
N VAL A 539 -19.44 3.78 -21.13
CA VAL A 539 -19.79 3.22 -22.43
C VAL A 539 -20.26 4.34 -23.35
N GLU A 540 -21.18 5.20 -22.90
CA GLU A 540 -21.65 6.35 -23.67
C GLU A 540 -20.51 7.29 -24.06
N LYS A 541 -19.64 7.63 -23.11
CA LYS A 541 -18.51 8.55 -23.33
C LYS A 541 -17.41 7.97 -24.21
N SER A 542 -17.25 6.65 -24.22
CA SER A 542 -16.17 5.98 -24.96
C SER A 542 -16.60 5.53 -26.35
N MET A 543 -17.90 5.34 -26.58
CA MET A 543 -18.44 4.91 -27.87
C MET A 543 -18.08 5.89 -29.00
N GLY A 544 -17.60 5.34 -30.12
CA GLY A 544 -17.22 6.12 -31.31
C GLY A 544 -15.89 6.88 -31.19
N LYS A 545 -15.19 6.81 -30.04
CA LYS A 545 -13.84 7.36 -29.94
C LYS A 545 -12.84 6.43 -30.60
N TYR A 546 -11.88 7.02 -31.31
CA TYR A 546 -10.84 6.30 -32.01
C TYR A 546 -9.46 6.69 -31.49
N ASN A 547 -8.73 5.71 -30.98
CA ASN A 547 -7.36 5.81 -30.49
C ASN A 547 -6.65 4.46 -30.68
N LEU A 548 -5.35 4.42 -30.37
CA LEU A 548 -4.54 3.21 -30.50
C LEU A 548 -5.17 2.01 -29.78
N ALA A 549 -5.64 2.19 -28.54
CA ALA A 549 -6.26 1.10 -27.78
C ALA A 549 -7.50 0.53 -28.49
N THR A 550 -8.38 1.39 -29.03
CA THR A 550 -9.58 0.92 -29.77
C THR A 550 -9.21 0.19 -31.06
N GLU A 551 -8.15 0.59 -31.78
CA GLU A 551 -7.67 -0.13 -32.97
C GLU A 551 -7.18 -1.54 -32.62
N GLU A 552 -6.40 -1.64 -31.54
CA GLU A 552 -5.87 -2.91 -31.06
C GLU A 552 -6.96 -3.83 -30.53
N ILE A 553 -7.97 -3.27 -29.86
CA ILE A 553 -9.17 -4.00 -29.44
C ILE A 553 -9.86 -4.59 -30.67
N GLU A 554 -10.19 -3.80 -31.70
CA GLU A 554 -10.90 -4.30 -32.90
C GLU A 554 -10.17 -5.45 -33.59
N ARG A 555 -8.84 -5.37 -33.68
CA ARG A 555 -7.99 -6.43 -34.24
C ARG A 555 -8.08 -7.73 -33.43
N ASP A 556 -8.32 -7.62 -32.13
CA ASP A 556 -8.26 -8.73 -31.19
C ASP A 556 -9.61 -9.40 -30.93
N LEU A 557 -10.73 -8.69 -31.14
CA LEU A 557 -12.08 -9.19 -30.85
C LEU A 557 -12.35 -10.57 -31.46
N HIS A 558 -12.07 -10.74 -32.76
CA HIS A 558 -12.41 -11.97 -33.49
C HIS A 558 -11.47 -13.14 -33.22
N ARG A 559 -10.31 -12.91 -32.58
CA ARG A 559 -9.39 -13.97 -32.14
C ARG A 559 -9.57 -14.35 -30.66
N SER A 560 -10.58 -13.80 -29.99
CA SER A 560 -10.83 -14.01 -28.55
C SER A 560 -11.78 -15.19 -28.32
N LEU A 561 -11.25 -16.33 -27.88
CA LEU A 561 -12.00 -17.61 -27.75
C LEU A 561 -12.82 -17.95 -29.02
N PRO A 562 -12.19 -18.03 -30.21
CA PRO A 562 -12.90 -18.14 -31.49
C PRO A 562 -13.76 -19.40 -31.62
N GLU A 563 -13.43 -20.46 -30.88
CA GLU A 563 -14.18 -21.71 -30.86
C GLU A 563 -15.45 -21.66 -30.01
N HIS A 564 -15.58 -20.67 -29.12
CA HIS A 564 -16.71 -20.59 -28.20
C HIS A 564 -17.93 -19.92 -28.85
N PRO A 565 -19.14 -20.54 -28.81
CA PRO A 565 -20.32 -20.03 -29.52
C PRO A 565 -20.70 -18.57 -29.19
N ALA A 566 -20.45 -18.15 -27.95
CA ALA A 566 -20.73 -16.78 -27.50
C ALA A 566 -19.98 -15.69 -28.29
N PHE A 567 -18.79 -16.00 -28.81
CA PHE A 567 -17.94 -15.04 -29.56
C PHE A 567 -17.99 -15.29 -31.08
N GLN A 568 -18.84 -16.20 -31.54
CA GLN A 568 -19.19 -16.37 -32.95
C GLN A 568 -20.40 -15.53 -33.38
N ASN A 569 -20.96 -14.74 -32.45
CA ASN A 569 -22.11 -13.87 -32.67
C ASN A 569 -21.76 -12.41 -32.34
N GLU A 570 -22.41 -11.47 -33.03
CA GLU A 570 -22.21 -10.02 -32.89
C GLU A 570 -22.50 -9.54 -31.47
N MET A 571 -23.45 -10.15 -30.76
CA MET A 571 -23.78 -9.79 -29.37
C MET A 571 -22.57 -9.94 -28.43
N GLY A 572 -21.89 -11.09 -28.45
CA GLY A 572 -20.75 -11.33 -27.55
C GLY A 572 -19.54 -10.50 -27.92
N ILE A 573 -19.29 -10.32 -29.23
CA ILE A 573 -18.25 -9.44 -29.75
C ILE A 573 -18.51 -7.98 -29.37
N ALA A 574 -19.76 -7.51 -29.45
CA ALA A 574 -20.15 -6.15 -29.06
C ALA A 574 -20.00 -5.93 -27.55
N ALA A 575 -20.36 -6.91 -26.72
CA ALA A 575 -20.13 -6.83 -25.27
C ALA A 575 -18.64 -6.76 -24.93
N LEU A 576 -17.81 -7.61 -25.56
CA LEU A 576 -16.35 -7.59 -25.39
C LEU A 576 -15.75 -6.24 -25.79
N ARG A 577 -16.18 -5.70 -26.94
CA ARG A 577 -15.77 -4.37 -27.42
C ARG A 577 -16.10 -3.29 -26.39
N ARG A 578 -17.33 -3.25 -25.88
CA ARG A 578 -17.78 -2.23 -24.92
C ARG A 578 -16.98 -2.29 -23.62
N VAL A 579 -16.81 -3.49 -23.03
CA VAL A 579 -16.07 -3.64 -21.78
C VAL A 579 -14.60 -3.20 -21.92
N LEU A 580 -13.91 -3.68 -22.96
CA LEU A 580 -12.50 -3.32 -23.19
C LEU A 580 -12.33 -1.82 -23.50
N THR A 581 -13.21 -1.26 -24.33
CA THR A 581 -13.17 0.16 -24.69
C THR A 581 -13.47 1.06 -23.49
N ALA A 582 -14.48 0.71 -22.70
CA ALA A 582 -14.83 1.45 -21.48
C ALA A 582 -13.68 1.40 -20.46
N TYR A 583 -13.00 0.26 -20.31
CA TYR A 583 -11.84 0.15 -19.44
C TYR A 583 -10.65 0.98 -19.92
N ALA A 584 -10.30 0.88 -21.21
CA ALA A 584 -9.22 1.67 -21.79
C ALA A 584 -9.49 3.18 -21.68
N PHE A 585 -10.75 3.59 -21.75
CA PHE A 585 -11.16 4.97 -21.52
C PHE A 585 -11.08 5.40 -20.04
N ARG A 586 -11.45 4.51 -19.10
CA ARG A 586 -11.35 4.76 -17.66
C ARG A 586 -9.90 5.02 -17.23
N ASN A 587 -8.97 4.21 -17.73
CA ASN A 587 -7.58 4.26 -17.31
C ASN A 587 -6.65 4.32 -18.53
N PRO A 588 -6.43 5.52 -19.11
CA PRO A 588 -5.59 5.68 -20.30
C PRO A 588 -4.11 5.33 -20.07
N ASN A 589 -3.64 5.34 -18.81
CA ASN A 589 -2.26 4.96 -18.47
C ASN A 589 -2.02 3.45 -18.70
N ILE A 590 -3.04 2.63 -18.48
CA ILE A 590 -3.03 1.21 -18.81
C ILE A 590 -3.50 1.02 -20.27
N GLY A 591 -4.62 1.63 -20.63
CA GLY A 591 -5.21 1.53 -21.96
C GLY A 591 -5.69 0.11 -22.25
N TYR A 592 -5.17 -0.47 -23.32
CA TYR A 592 -5.40 -1.86 -23.71
C TYR A 592 -4.06 -2.57 -23.87
N CYS A 593 -3.94 -3.76 -23.29
CA CYS A 593 -2.83 -4.66 -23.48
C CYS A 593 -3.35 -5.98 -24.06
N GLN A 594 -2.65 -6.49 -25.07
CA GLN A 594 -2.91 -7.81 -25.60
C GLN A 594 -2.92 -8.85 -24.47
N ALA A 595 -3.87 -9.80 -24.53
CA ALA A 595 -4.28 -10.74 -23.48
C ALA A 595 -5.49 -10.30 -22.65
N MET A 596 -5.76 -8.98 -22.52
CA MET A 596 -6.97 -8.52 -21.83
C MET A 596 -8.23 -9.06 -22.49
N ASN A 597 -8.27 -9.11 -23.82
CA ASN A 597 -9.36 -9.69 -24.59
C ASN A 597 -9.66 -11.15 -24.20
N ILE A 598 -8.64 -11.97 -23.97
CA ILE A 598 -8.81 -13.39 -23.58
C ILE A 598 -9.45 -13.48 -22.19
N VAL A 599 -8.91 -12.72 -21.23
CA VAL A 599 -9.42 -12.71 -19.86
C VAL A 599 -10.85 -12.16 -19.83
N THR A 600 -11.11 -11.00 -20.44
CA THR A 600 -12.44 -10.38 -20.50
C THR A 600 -13.47 -11.26 -21.19
N SER A 601 -13.10 -11.99 -22.25
CA SER A 601 -13.98 -12.97 -22.86
C SER A 601 -14.44 -14.02 -21.85
N VAL A 602 -13.55 -14.58 -21.03
CA VAL A 602 -13.93 -15.54 -19.97
C VAL A 602 -14.79 -14.88 -18.89
N LEU A 603 -14.51 -13.63 -18.51
CA LEU A 603 -15.35 -12.91 -17.54
C LEU A 603 -16.79 -12.75 -18.06
N LEU A 604 -16.97 -12.38 -19.32
CA LEU A 604 -18.29 -12.22 -19.96
C LEU A 604 -19.06 -13.54 -20.12
N LEU A 605 -18.37 -14.69 -20.09
CA LEU A 605 -19.03 -15.99 -20.07
C LEU A 605 -19.82 -16.22 -18.78
N TYR A 606 -19.33 -15.72 -17.64
CA TYR A 606 -19.87 -16.06 -16.32
C TYR A 606 -20.47 -14.87 -15.54
N ALA A 607 -20.17 -13.65 -15.94
CA ALA A 607 -20.67 -12.42 -15.33
C ALA A 607 -21.50 -11.60 -16.34
N LYS A 608 -22.35 -10.71 -15.82
CA LYS A 608 -23.01 -9.69 -16.66
C LYS A 608 -21.97 -8.71 -17.22
N GLU A 609 -22.36 -7.91 -18.19
CA GLU A 609 -21.43 -7.00 -18.87
C GLU A 609 -20.74 -5.99 -17.92
N GLU A 610 -21.52 -5.28 -17.09
CA GLU A 610 -20.97 -4.36 -16.08
C GLU A 610 -20.14 -5.09 -15.02
N GLU A 611 -20.58 -6.28 -14.60
CA GLU A 611 -19.86 -7.11 -13.63
C GLU A 611 -18.49 -7.53 -14.18
N ALA A 612 -18.42 -7.93 -15.46
CA ALA A 612 -17.18 -8.27 -16.15
C ALA A 612 -16.24 -7.06 -16.26
N PHE A 613 -16.79 -5.85 -16.48
CA PHE A 613 -16.02 -4.61 -16.41
C PHE A 613 -15.38 -4.39 -15.03
N TRP A 614 -16.14 -4.52 -13.94
CA TRP A 614 -15.58 -4.34 -12.60
C TRP A 614 -14.59 -5.44 -12.19
N LEU A 615 -14.78 -6.67 -12.67
CA LEU A 615 -13.80 -7.75 -12.53
C LEU A 615 -12.50 -7.43 -13.27
N LEU A 616 -12.58 -6.87 -14.49
CA LEU A 616 -11.42 -6.41 -15.25
C LEU A 616 -10.70 -5.27 -14.52
N VAL A 617 -11.45 -4.30 -13.98
CA VAL A 617 -10.89 -3.22 -13.14
C VAL A 617 -10.13 -3.81 -11.95
N ALA A 618 -10.76 -4.69 -11.17
CA ALA A 618 -10.10 -5.31 -10.02
C ALA A 618 -8.84 -6.10 -10.42
N LEU A 619 -8.89 -6.82 -11.54
CA LEU A 619 -7.79 -7.61 -12.06
C LEU A 619 -6.61 -6.72 -12.45
N CYS A 620 -6.80 -5.75 -13.34
CA CYS A 620 -5.72 -4.92 -13.87
C CYS A 620 -5.19 -3.89 -12.86
N GLU A 621 -6.03 -3.41 -11.96
CA GLU A 621 -5.68 -2.29 -11.08
C GLU A 621 -5.29 -2.68 -9.65
N ARG A 622 -5.71 -3.86 -9.17
CA ARG A 622 -5.49 -4.27 -7.77
C ARG A 622 -4.84 -5.63 -7.64
N MET A 623 -5.26 -6.62 -8.42
CA MET A 623 -4.75 -7.98 -8.30
C MET A 623 -3.45 -8.21 -9.08
N LEU A 624 -3.30 -7.54 -10.22
CA LEU A 624 -2.14 -7.60 -11.11
C LEU A 624 -1.66 -6.18 -11.48
N PRO A 625 -1.20 -5.38 -10.49
CA PRO A 625 -0.73 -4.03 -10.75
C PRO A 625 0.43 -4.07 -11.76
N ASP A 626 0.40 -3.15 -12.73
CA ASP A 626 1.43 -2.97 -13.76
C ASP A 626 1.63 -4.13 -14.74
N TYR A 627 0.74 -5.14 -14.73
CA TYR A 627 0.80 -6.26 -15.68
C TYR A 627 0.35 -5.87 -17.09
N TYR A 628 -0.69 -5.04 -17.20
CA TYR A 628 -1.36 -4.73 -18.47
C TYR A 628 -1.07 -3.32 -18.97
N ASN A 629 -0.08 -2.63 -18.41
CA ASN A 629 0.36 -1.36 -18.98
C ASN A 629 1.21 -1.61 -20.24
N THR A 630 1.51 -0.55 -21.01
CA THR A 630 2.26 -0.65 -22.29
C THR A 630 3.65 -1.28 -22.16
N ARG A 631 4.24 -1.30 -20.96
CA ARG A 631 5.57 -1.85 -20.69
C ARG A 631 5.53 -3.20 -19.98
N VAL A 632 4.34 -3.69 -19.61
CA VAL A 632 4.09 -4.94 -18.86
C VAL A 632 5.05 -5.15 -17.67
N VAL A 633 5.41 -4.07 -16.98
CA VAL A 633 6.52 -4.06 -16.01
C VAL A 633 6.27 -5.02 -14.86
N GLY A 634 5.05 -5.06 -14.33
CA GLY A 634 4.70 -5.96 -13.23
C GLY A 634 4.83 -7.43 -13.64
N ALA A 635 4.41 -7.76 -14.86
CA ALA A 635 4.52 -9.12 -15.39
C ALA A 635 5.98 -9.53 -15.62
N LEU A 636 6.84 -8.62 -16.09
CA LEU A 636 8.28 -8.88 -16.26
C LEU A 636 9.00 -9.05 -14.92
N VAL A 637 8.62 -8.27 -13.89
CA VAL A 637 9.15 -8.44 -12.53
C VAL A 637 8.77 -9.83 -12.00
N ASP A 638 7.50 -10.20 -12.10
CA ASP A 638 7.02 -11.49 -11.61
C ASP A 638 7.55 -12.67 -12.43
N GLN A 639 7.85 -12.48 -13.72
CA GLN A 639 8.63 -13.43 -14.51
C GLN A 639 10.05 -13.63 -13.94
N GLY A 640 10.75 -12.56 -13.56
CA GLY A 640 12.06 -12.67 -12.91
C GLY A 640 11.97 -13.41 -11.56
N VAL A 641 10.93 -13.15 -10.77
CA VAL A 641 10.65 -13.90 -9.53
C VAL A 641 10.40 -15.38 -9.84
N PHE A 642 9.67 -15.68 -10.91
CA PHE A 642 9.42 -17.07 -11.31
C PHE A 642 10.71 -17.78 -11.73
N GLU A 643 11.63 -17.11 -12.44
CA GLU A 643 12.93 -17.66 -12.79
C GLU A 643 13.76 -18.00 -11.53
N GLU A 644 13.75 -17.14 -10.50
CA GLU A 644 14.41 -17.44 -9.22
C GLU A 644 13.75 -18.63 -8.51
N LEU A 645 12.41 -18.69 -8.49
CA LEU A 645 11.70 -19.84 -7.91
C LEU A 645 11.97 -21.13 -8.69
N ALA A 646 12.01 -21.09 -10.02
CA ALA A 646 12.33 -22.26 -10.83
C ALA A 646 13.75 -22.76 -10.55
N ARG A 647 14.71 -21.85 -10.35
CA ARG A 647 16.08 -22.20 -9.94
C ARG A 647 16.09 -22.90 -8.57
N ASP A 648 15.31 -22.43 -7.61
CA ASP A 648 15.30 -22.99 -6.26
C ASP A 648 14.56 -24.33 -6.15
N TYR A 649 13.41 -24.46 -6.84
CA TYR A 649 12.51 -25.62 -6.70
C TYR A 649 12.68 -26.67 -7.81
N VAL A 650 13.16 -26.30 -8.99
CA VAL A 650 13.33 -27.21 -10.14
C VAL A 650 14.71 -27.00 -10.82
N PRO A 651 15.83 -27.03 -10.06
CA PRO A 651 17.16 -26.58 -10.52
C PRO A 651 17.66 -27.31 -11.77
N GLN A 652 17.43 -28.63 -11.84
CA GLN A 652 17.87 -29.46 -12.96
C GLN A 652 17.26 -29.00 -14.29
N LEU A 653 16.01 -28.54 -14.25
CA LEU A 653 15.29 -28.04 -15.40
C LEU A 653 15.68 -26.60 -15.72
N TYR A 654 15.88 -25.78 -14.68
CA TYR A 654 16.31 -24.39 -14.83
C TYR A 654 17.60 -24.29 -15.66
N ASP A 655 18.63 -25.07 -15.30
CA ASP A 655 19.91 -25.04 -16.01
C ASP A 655 19.76 -25.40 -17.50
N CYS A 656 18.94 -26.42 -17.81
CA CYS A 656 18.69 -26.86 -19.18
C CYS A 656 17.87 -25.85 -20.00
N MET A 657 16.84 -25.25 -19.41
CA MET A 657 15.91 -24.37 -20.11
C MET A 657 16.36 -22.91 -20.16
N GLN A 658 17.24 -22.48 -19.25
CA GLN A 658 17.82 -21.14 -19.26
C GLN A 658 18.67 -20.92 -20.51
N ASP A 659 19.45 -21.93 -20.92
CA ASP A 659 20.24 -21.89 -22.15
C ASP A 659 19.37 -21.77 -23.41
N LEU A 660 18.13 -22.27 -23.35
CA LEU A 660 17.15 -22.19 -24.44
C LEU A 660 16.28 -20.91 -24.36
N GLY A 661 16.33 -20.14 -23.27
CA GLY A 661 15.48 -18.96 -23.06
C GLY A 661 13.98 -19.25 -22.94
N VAL A 662 13.58 -20.53 -22.84
CA VAL A 662 12.17 -20.96 -22.93
C VAL A 662 11.35 -20.49 -21.74
N ILE A 663 11.88 -20.58 -20.52
CA ILE A 663 11.18 -20.15 -19.28
C ILE A 663 10.70 -18.70 -19.41
N SER A 664 11.59 -17.83 -19.89
CA SER A 664 11.31 -16.40 -20.04
C SER A 664 10.23 -16.11 -21.10
N THR A 665 10.16 -16.94 -22.14
CA THR A 665 9.27 -16.71 -23.29
C THR A 665 7.86 -17.22 -23.00
N ILE A 666 7.72 -18.35 -22.29
CA ILE A 666 6.40 -18.94 -21.97
C ILE A 666 5.72 -18.28 -20.78
N SER A 667 6.49 -17.89 -19.76
CA SER A 667 5.94 -17.44 -18.48
C SER A 667 5.13 -16.16 -18.64
N LEU A 668 5.55 -15.26 -19.53
CA LEU A 668 4.83 -14.02 -19.78
C LEU A 668 3.41 -14.29 -20.33
N SER A 669 3.27 -15.24 -21.26
CA SER A 669 1.96 -15.62 -21.80
C SER A 669 1.08 -16.27 -20.74
N TRP A 670 1.64 -17.17 -19.93
CA TRP A 670 0.94 -17.82 -18.82
C TRP A 670 0.38 -16.79 -17.82
N PHE A 671 1.19 -15.79 -17.48
CA PHE A 671 0.87 -14.82 -16.44
C PHE A 671 -0.14 -13.79 -16.95
N LEU A 672 0.05 -13.26 -18.16
CA LEU A 672 -0.85 -12.28 -18.76
C LEU A 672 -2.25 -12.84 -19.05
N THR A 673 -2.35 -14.13 -19.36
CA THR A 673 -3.63 -14.79 -19.69
C THR A 673 -4.21 -15.61 -18.55
N LEU A 674 -3.55 -15.68 -17.38
CA LEU A 674 -3.94 -16.58 -16.28
C LEU A 674 -4.10 -18.05 -16.73
N PHE A 675 -3.18 -18.51 -17.58
CA PHE A 675 -3.20 -19.83 -18.23
C PHE A 675 -4.38 -20.10 -19.19
N LEU A 676 -5.26 -19.13 -19.45
CA LEU A 676 -6.44 -19.32 -20.30
C LEU A 676 -6.11 -19.70 -21.75
N SER A 677 -4.92 -19.35 -22.25
CA SER A 677 -4.50 -19.64 -23.63
C SER A 677 -3.76 -20.97 -23.80
N VAL A 678 -3.39 -21.65 -22.70
CA VAL A 678 -2.45 -22.79 -22.75
C VAL A 678 -3.00 -24.08 -22.15
N MET A 679 -4.18 -24.06 -21.54
CA MET A 679 -4.77 -25.25 -20.92
C MET A 679 -6.23 -25.46 -21.33
N PRO A 680 -6.77 -26.69 -21.20
CA PRO A 680 -8.17 -26.96 -21.51
C PRO A 680 -9.10 -26.02 -20.73
N PHE A 681 -10.10 -25.47 -21.42
CA PHE A 681 -10.98 -24.42 -20.91
C PHE A 681 -11.57 -24.72 -19.52
N GLU A 682 -12.08 -25.94 -19.30
CA GLU A 682 -12.67 -26.34 -18.02
C GLU A 682 -11.66 -26.30 -16.86
N SER A 683 -10.39 -26.61 -17.12
CA SER A 683 -9.31 -26.51 -16.14
C SER A 683 -8.90 -25.05 -15.93
N ALA A 684 -8.81 -24.27 -17.01
CA ALA A 684 -8.43 -22.87 -16.99
C ALA A 684 -9.39 -22.02 -16.14
N VAL A 685 -10.69 -22.27 -16.24
CA VAL A 685 -11.69 -21.55 -15.44
C VAL A 685 -11.55 -21.87 -13.93
N VAL A 686 -11.10 -23.07 -13.56
CA VAL A 686 -10.79 -23.38 -12.14
C VAL A 686 -9.53 -22.64 -11.68
N VAL A 687 -8.55 -22.43 -12.54
CA VAL A 687 -7.40 -21.55 -12.22
C VAL A 687 -7.87 -20.13 -11.97
N VAL A 688 -8.82 -19.62 -12.76
CA VAL A 688 -9.45 -18.31 -12.53
C VAL A 688 -10.23 -18.26 -11.20
N ASP A 689 -10.97 -19.33 -10.86
CA ASP A 689 -11.64 -19.46 -9.55
C ASP A 689 -10.61 -19.29 -8.41
N CYS A 690 -9.49 -20.02 -8.48
CA CYS A 690 -8.41 -19.98 -7.50
C CYS A 690 -7.68 -18.63 -7.48
N PHE A 691 -7.43 -18.02 -8.64
CA PHE A 691 -6.82 -16.69 -8.75
C PHE A 691 -7.68 -15.63 -8.06
N PHE A 692 -8.99 -15.62 -8.31
CA PHE A 692 -9.88 -14.68 -7.62
C PHE A 692 -9.96 -14.93 -6.11
N TYR A 693 -9.56 -16.10 -5.59
CA TYR A 693 -9.51 -16.37 -4.16
C TYR A 693 -8.14 -16.12 -3.51
N GLU A 694 -7.03 -16.54 -4.13
CA GLU A 694 -5.66 -16.48 -3.55
C GLU A 694 -4.75 -15.43 -4.19
N GLY A 695 -5.15 -14.86 -5.32
CA GLY A 695 -4.33 -13.91 -6.09
C GLY A 695 -3.24 -14.59 -6.91
N ILE A 696 -2.22 -13.81 -7.29
CA ILE A 696 -1.14 -14.23 -8.20
C ILE A 696 -0.34 -15.43 -7.68
N LYS A 697 -0.32 -15.69 -6.37
CA LYS A 697 0.39 -16.84 -5.77
C LYS A 697 0.04 -18.17 -6.45
N VAL A 698 -1.23 -18.38 -6.81
CA VAL A 698 -1.67 -19.62 -7.47
C VAL A 698 -1.06 -19.76 -8.87
N ILE A 699 -0.84 -18.65 -9.58
CA ILE A 699 -0.24 -18.65 -10.92
C ILE A 699 1.21 -19.12 -10.85
N PHE A 700 1.98 -18.63 -9.87
CA PHE A 700 3.34 -19.12 -9.60
C PHE A 700 3.36 -20.61 -9.23
N GLN A 701 2.47 -21.03 -8.32
CA GLN A 701 2.39 -22.43 -7.88
C GLN A 701 2.04 -23.36 -9.04
N LEU A 702 1.09 -22.96 -9.89
CA LEU A 702 0.71 -23.71 -11.07
C LEU A 702 1.85 -23.75 -12.09
N ALA A 703 2.52 -22.63 -12.35
CA ALA A 703 3.66 -22.58 -13.27
C ALA A 703 4.79 -23.53 -12.83
N LEU A 704 5.14 -23.53 -11.54
CA LEU A 704 6.12 -24.48 -10.99
C LEU A 704 5.64 -25.93 -11.12
N ALA A 705 4.37 -26.20 -10.81
CA ALA A 705 3.82 -27.55 -10.93
C ALA A 705 3.77 -28.05 -12.38
N VAL A 706 3.50 -27.18 -13.35
CA VAL A 706 3.53 -27.51 -14.78
C VAL A 706 4.95 -27.85 -15.24
N LEU A 707 5.95 -27.09 -14.78
CA LEU A 707 7.36 -27.40 -15.04
C LEU A 707 7.74 -28.74 -14.41
N ASP A 708 7.48 -28.92 -13.12
CA ASP A 708 7.79 -30.14 -12.35
C ASP A 708 7.17 -31.40 -12.99
N ALA A 709 5.88 -31.33 -13.35
CA ALA A 709 5.17 -32.43 -13.99
C ALA A 709 5.70 -32.82 -15.37
N ASN A 710 6.46 -31.95 -16.03
CA ASN A 710 7.03 -32.19 -17.36
C ASN A 710 8.57 -32.26 -17.36
N VAL A 711 9.23 -32.29 -16.20
CA VAL A 711 10.70 -32.31 -16.07
C VAL A 711 11.34 -33.34 -16.99
N ASP A 712 10.90 -34.61 -16.94
CA ASP A 712 11.50 -35.68 -17.74
C ASP A 712 11.40 -35.43 -19.25
N LYS A 713 10.29 -34.86 -19.73
CA LYS A 713 10.11 -34.56 -21.15
C LYS A 713 10.95 -33.36 -21.57
N LEU A 714 11.01 -32.34 -20.73
CA LEU A 714 11.71 -31.09 -21.01
C LEU A 714 13.23 -31.27 -21.00
N LEU A 715 13.76 -32.08 -20.07
CA LEU A 715 15.18 -32.44 -20.05
C LEU A 715 15.64 -33.22 -21.30
N ASN A 716 14.71 -33.85 -22.00
CA ASN A 716 14.99 -34.57 -23.25
C ASN A 716 14.79 -33.71 -24.50
N CYS A 717 14.33 -32.45 -24.36
CA CYS A 717 14.17 -31.53 -25.48
C CYS A 717 15.55 -31.05 -25.96
N LYS A 718 15.73 -30.95 -27.27
CA LYS A 718 17.00 -30.55 -27.90
C LYS A 718 17.02 -29.10 -28.34
N ASP A 719 15.84 -28.50 -28.48
CA ASP A 719 15.65 -27.12 -28.87
C ASP A 719 14.43 -26.51 -28.16
N ASP A 720 14.27 -25.20 -28.33
CA ASP A 720 13.17 -24.42 -27.78
C ASP A 720 11.82 -24.86 -28.36
N GLY A 721 11.74 -25.20 -29.65
CA GLY A 721 10.51 -25.65 -30.32
C GLY A 721 9.91 -26.93 -29.73
N GLU A 722 10.74 -27.91 -29.41
CA GLU A 722 10.32 -29.14 -28.73
C GLU A 722 9.77 -28.82 -27.33
N ALA A 723 10.48 -28.00 -26.55
CA ALA A 723 10.05 -27.59 -25.21
C ALA A 723 8.72 -26.82 -25.25
N MET A 724 8.56 -25.90 -26.20
CA MET A 724 7.31 -25.17 -26.44
C MET A 724 6.15 -26.11 -26.79
N THR A 725 6.42 -27.18 -27.55
CA THR A 725 5.39 -28.18 -27.91
C THR A 725 4.97 -29.02 -26.71
N VAL A 726 5.89 -29.34 -25.81
CA VAL A 726 5.59 -30.06 -24.55
C VAL A 726 4.73 -29.20 -23.63
N LEU A 727 5.00 -27.89 -23.57
CA LEU A 727 4.32 -26.95 -22.66
C LEU A 727 3.06 -26.31 -23.25
N GLY A 728 2.87 -26.39 -24.56
CA GLY A 728 1.67 -25.91 -25.26
C GLY A 728 0.57 -26.96 -25.42
N ARG A 729 0.76 -28.18 -24.90
CA ARG A 729 -0.20 -29.30 -24.89
C ARG A 729 -0.60 -29.63 -23.47
#